data_AF-A0A914YIJ0-F1
#
_entry.id   AF-A0A914YIJ0-F1
#
_cell.length_a   1.000
_cell.length_b   1.000
_cell.length_c   1.000
_cell.angle_alpha   90.00
_cell.angle_beta   90.00
_cell.angle_gamma   90.00
#
_symmetry.space_group_name_H-M   'P 1'
#
loop_
_entity.id
_entity.type
_entity.pdbx_description
1 polymer ?
#
loop_
_entity_poly.entity_id
_entity_poly.type
_entity_poly.pdbx_seq_one_letter_code
_entity_poly.pdbx_strand_id
1 'polypeptide(L)'
;MSEMAAAYSNRQPLGELNSTQMEILKILQINKDHLETNERSLLQHLEQRFRQSDKRHGQQHQQHLQAAETTVSNEVANSNLTKDLLEDPTMKPFPFLPSNDLDNLMAQALKDDPSTSNMGNYLEGNDGTIVAAENRSTPPIKSGELPSNFSLLSALHVPITITANEVLSKCQQRLTNPEAFSPIFDECCPPPRPDIIPLKQRPSMDKLGLKTPLIKVEKPTEAHSIELQNFCYKSPIALIRGLTTALKMDLSLFSTKSMTETQPDYSVEVRTQYRMPGDINVDQLGQPSWQCYSTRSYTNIGRYGGYQAESFRHSLKEETERLRAAGTGSKYAIAAAKAQAEGTPLGTIATTAPVASLLSLSSTAPNTRESSSTPTPTTAAPPAKRRRMGGNQASVNASAAKLAAAANLCGSDDLPTGHMPMKVVKFGTNVDLSDETKFPLQLKELNKMPAFTRNSAGACNLLSHLGHSVFGMNTVQMYMKVPGCRTPGHLENNCFASVNINIGPGECEWFGVDYEYWPVVNKMLNDRKMDLMKDSWWPNFEDLIKARVPVYRFTQKAGDLVWVGGGCVHWVQAIGWCNNVAWNVGPMTSEQLEMSLYAYEWNKLTNYRSLVPMQHLCWQLAINVRFTNQKFFNVVKGVLIRSLSFCRMIYDYIETRTKNAIKYQPRIKGEASHYCHNCDIEVFNMLFVKEHHNKFRVFCVHCAKKTEFEEYVVLQQTSFDELSAIFDRLQLHPAKTDLLC
;
A
#
# COMPACT_ATOMS: atom_id res chain seq x y z
N MET A 1 31.90 -26.18 20.31
CA MET A 1 30.67 -25.56 20.83
C MET A 1 30.86 -24.15 21.43
N SER A 2 31.97 -23.44 21.21
CA SER A 2 32.15 -22.05 21.70
C SER A 2 32.09 -20.97 20.60
N GLU A 3 32.37 -21.31 19.35
CA GLU A 3 32.54 -20.29 18.28
C GLU A 3 31.25 -19.98 17.49
N MET A 4 30.29 -20.90 17.39
CA MET A 4 28.99 -20.65 16.72
C MET A 4 28.14 -19.59 17.44
N ALA A 5 28.37 -19.34 18.73
CA ALA A 5 27.67 -18.30 19.49
C ALA A 5 28.09 -16.86 19.12
N ALA A 6 29.21 -16.68 18.40
CA ALA A 6 29.72 -15.36 18.05
C ALA A 6 28.97 -14.69 16.88
N ALA A 7 28.44 -15.48 15.94
CA ALA A 7 27.92 -14.97 14.66
C ALA A 7 26.61 -14.17 14.75
N TYR A 8 25.80 -14.39 15.79
CA TYR A 8 24.55 -13.65 16.03
C TYR A 8 24.69 -12.53 17.07
N SER A 9 25.91 -12.26 17.56
CA SER A 9 26.18 -11.07 18.37
C SER A 9 26.22 -9.82 17.48
N ASN A 10 25.03 -9.28 17.17
CA ASN A 10 24.88 -8.02 16.44
C ASN A 10 25.41 -6.84 17.28
N ARG A 11 26.74 -6.65 17.28
CA ARG A 11 27.43 -5.52 17.90
C ARG A 11 27.18 -4.26 17.07
N GLN A 12 25.98 -3.70 17.22
CA GLN A 12 25.68 -2.33 16.81
C GLN A 12 26.76 -1.37 17.36
N PRO A 13 27.14 -0.32 16.63
CA PRO A 13 27.98 0.73 17.19
C PRO A 13 27.32 1.30 18.45
N LEU A 14 28.09 1.45 19.54
CA LEU A 14 27.58 1.93 20.83
C LEU A 14 27.23 3.44 20.74
N GLY A 15 26.05 3.74 20.20
CA GLY A 15 25.62 5.11 19.96
C GLY A 15 24.18 5.22 19.48
N GLU A 16 23.87 4.59 18.34
CA GLU A 16 22.55 4.70 17.72
C GLU A 16 21.43 4.09 18.57
N LEU A 17 20.22 4.58 18.32
CA LEU A 17 18.99 4.03 18.88
C LEU A 17 18.34 3.14 17.81
N ASN A 18 17.91 1.94 18.19
CA ASN A 18 17.10 1.10 17.31
C ASN A 18 15.70 1.71 17.09
N SER A 19 14.95 1.23 16.10
CA SER A 19 13.63 1.78 15.76
C SER A 19 12.68 1.82 16.96
N THR A 20 12.62 0.79 17.81
CA THR A 20 11.76 0.79 18.99
C THR A 20 12.21 1.80 20.05
N GLN A 21 13.52 1.98 20.25
CA GLN A 21 14.07 3.04 21.10
C GLN A 21 13.77 4.45 20.56
N MET A 22 13.79 4.65 19.24
CA MET A 22 13.43 5.92 18.59
C MET A 22 11.93 6.24 18.75
N GLU A 23 11.05 5.27 18.59
CA GLU A 23 9.61 5.47 18.77
C GLU A 23 9.27 5.72 20.25
N ILE A 24 9.92 5.00 21.18
CA ILE A 24 9.84 5.29 22.62
C ILE A 24 10.29 6.73 22.93
N LEU A 25 11.43 7.17 22.39
CA LEU A 25 11.93 8.54 22.58
C LEU A 25 10.90 9.59 22.12
N LYS A 26 10.31 9.43 20.93
CA LYS A 26 9.28 10.34 20.41
C LYS A 26 8.05 10.40 21.31
N ILE A 27 7.53 9.25 21.76
CA ILE A 27 6.32 9.19 22.59
C ILE A 27 6.58 9.78 23.98
N LEU A 28 7.76 9.55 24.57
CA LEU A 28 8.16 10.17 25.84
C LEU A 28 8.36 11.69 25.70
N GLN A 29 8.88 12.17 24.57
CA GLN A 29 9.00 13.61 24.29
C GLN A 29 7.64 14.30 24.17
N ILE A 30 6.65 13.67 23.54
CA ILE A 30 5.28 14.19 23.41
C ILE A 30 4.58 14.29 24.78
N ASN A 31 4.83 13.34 25.68
CA ASN A 31 4.15 13.24 26.99
C ASN A 31 4.98 13.78 28.16
N LYS A 32 6.03 14.57 27.89
CA LYS A 32 7.12 14.93 28.81
C LYS A 32 6.68 15.43 30.19
N ASP A 33 5.61 16.21 30.25
CA ASP A 33 5.10 16.81 31.48
C ASP A 33 4.35 15.81 32.38
N HIS A 34 3.81 14.73 31.79
CA HIS A 34 3.02 13.71 32.47
C HIS A 34 3.80 12.43 32.83
N LEU A 35 5.08 12.33 32.45
CA LEU A 35 5.92 11.14 32.68
C LEU A 35 6.15 10.84 34.17
N GLU A 36 6.19 9.55 34.52
CA GLU A 36 6.67 9.04 35.81
C GLU A 36 8.20 9.24 35.98
N THR A 37 8.73 9.21 37.20
CA THR A 37 10.18 9.41 37.46
C THR A 37 11.09 8.45 36.69
N ASN A 38 10.68 7.19 36.54
CA ASN A 38 11.42 6.19 35.75
C ASN A 38 11.43 6.55 34.25
N GLU A 39 10.29 7.00 33.72
CA GLU A 39 10.11 7.39 32.33
C GLU A 39 10.89 8.67 32.01
N ARG A 40 10.94 9.64 32.94
CA ARG A 40 11.81 10.82 32.84
C ARG A 40 13.28 10.45 32.77
N SER A 41 13.72 9.45 33.55
CA SER A 41 15.10 8.94 33.50
C SER A 41 15.40 8.21 32.18
N LEU A 42 14.43 7.45 31.64
CA LEU A 42 14.55 6.79 30.34
C LEU A 42 14.63 7.83 29.21
N LEU A 43 13.76 8.84 29.22
CA LEU A 43 13.78 9.96 28.28
C LEU A 43 15.13 10.66 28.28
N GLN A 44 15.68 11.03 29.44
CA GLN A 44 16.99 11.68 29.54
C GLN A 44 18.11 10.82 28.95
N HIS A 45 18.10 9.50 29.21
CA HIS A 45 19.09 8.57 28.64
C HIS A 45 18.97 8.45 27.12
N LEU A 46 17.76 8.34 26.58
CA LEU A 46 17.52 8.26 25.14
C LEU A 46 17.86 9.58 24.44
N GLU A 47 17.47 10.73 24.99
CA GLU A 47 17.90 12.05 24.49
C GLU A 47 19.44 12.21 24.54
N GLN A 48 20.12 11.65 25.55
CA GLN A 48 21.58 11.68 25.65
C GLN A 48 22.23 10.83 24.55
N ARG A 49 21.78 9.59 24.35
CA ARG A 49 22.28 8.70 23.28
C ARG A 49 22.00 9.27 21.89
N PHE A 50 20.80 9.80 21.66
CA PHE A 50 20.45 10.45 20.39
C PHE A 50 21.41 11.60 20.08
N ARG A 51 21.61 12.54 21.02
CA ARG A 51 22.58 13.64 20.90
C ARG A 51 24.03 13.17 20.72
N GLN A 52 24.38 11.99 21.24
CA GLN A 52 25.70 11.37 21.04
C GLN A 52 25.86 10.66 19.69
N SER A 53 24.78 10.27 19.00
CA SER A 53 24.84 9.76 17.62
C SER A 53 24.85 10.91 16.62
N ASP A 54 23.98 11.90 16.83
CA ASP A 54 23.84 13.08 15.96
C ASP A 54 25.15 13.89 15.88
N LYS A 55 25.81 14.12 17.03
CA LYS A 55 27.15 14.74 17.06
C LYS A 55 28.23 13.94 16.34
N ARG A 56 28.14 12.60 16.29
CA ARG A 56 29.09 11.75 15.54
C ARG A 56 28.87 11.88 14.04
N HIS A 57 27.62 11.90 13.58
CA HIS A 57 27.28 12.13 12.18
C HIS A 57 27.75 13.52 11.71
N GLY A 58 27.51 14.57 12.50
CA GLY A 58 28.01 15.92 12.23
C GLY A 58 29.55 15.98 12.16
N GLN A 59 30.25 15.35 13.10
CA GLN A 59 31.72 15.30 13.09
C GLN A 59 32.28 14.49 11.92
N GLN A 60 31.67 13.36 11.55
CA GLN A 60 32.09 12.58 10.38
C GLN A 60 31.87 13.35 9.07
N HIS A 61 30.75 14.07 8.93
CA HIS A 61 30.51 14.91 7.76
C HIS A 61 31.54 16.05 7.66
N GLN A 62 31.85 16.71 8.78
CA GLN A 62 32.87 17.76 8.84
C GLN A 62 34.29 17.23 8.57
N GLN A 63 34.63 16.02 9.05
CA GLN A 63 35.89 15.35 8.72
C GLN A 63 35.97 14.94 7.24
N HIS A 64 34.85 14.55 6.61
CA HIS A 64 34.82 14.23 5.18
C HIS A 64 35.03 15.46 4.30
N LEU A 65 34.51 16.62 4.72
CA LEU A 65 34.75 17.92 4.08
C LEU A 65 36.21 18.34 4.24
N GLN A 66 36.75 18.30 5.47
CA GLN A 66 38.16 18.64 5.73
C GLN A 66 39.14 17.69 5.02
N ALA A 67 38.79 16.41 4.86
CA ALA A 67 39.59 15.47 4.06
C ALA A 67 39.62 15.88 2.58
N ALA A 68 38.46 16.27 2.00
CA ALA A 68 38.40 16.76 0.62
C ALA A 68 39.19 18.07 0.43
N GLU A 69 39.06 19.03 1.36
CA GLU A 69 39.85 20.26 1.37
C GLU A 69 41.36 19.99 1.48
N THR A 70 41.77 18.98 2.25
CA THR A 70 43.17 18.56 2.38
C THR A 70 43.70 17.91 1.11
N THR A 71 42.89 17.13 0.39
CA THR A 71 43.28 16.57 -0.93
C THR A 71 43.51 17.69 -1.94
N VAL A 72 42.54 18.60 -2.09
CA VAL A 72 42.64 19.73 -3.04
C VAL A 72 43.83 20.65 -2.71
N SER A 73 44.07 20.91 -1.42
CA SER A 73 45.20 21.77 -0.99
C SER A 73 46.57 21.18 -1.34
N ASN A 74 46.72 19.85 -1.35
CA ASN A 74 47.98 19.19 -1.68
C ASN A 74 48.24 19.10 -3.20
N GLU A 75 47.19 19.04 -4.03
CA GLU A 75 47.34 19.03 -5.50
C GLU A 75 47.65 20.42 -6.06
N VAL A 76 47.05 21.48 -5.49
CA VAL A 76 47.28 22.89 -5.91
C VAL A 76 48.68 23.41 -5.54
N ALA A 77 49.36 22.78 -4.57
CA ALA A 77 50.67 23.24 -4.09
C ALA A 77 51.86 22.98 -5.03
N ASN A 78 51.67 22.23 -6.13
CA ASN A 78 52.79 21.58 -6.82
C ASN A 78 52.83 21.77 -8.36
N SER A 79 52.27 22.85 -8.89
CA SER A 79 52.27 23.14 -10.34
C SER A 79 52.54 24.62 -10.69
N ASN A 80 53.82 24.99 -10.74
CA ASN A 80 54.27 26.21 -11.44
C ASN A 80 54.58 25.88 -12.90
N LEU A 81 53.72 26.30 -13.85
CA LEU A 81 54.10 27.01 -15.10
C LEU A 81 52.88 27.24 -16.00
N THR A 82 52.98 28.27 -16.85
CA THR A 82 51.90 28.78 -17.72
C THR A 82 52.23 28.58 -19.20
N LYS A 83 51.19 28.62 -20.06
CA LYS A 83 51.25 28.71 -21.54
C LYS A 83 51.67 27.42 -22.27
N ASP A 84 51.33 27.18 -23.55
CA ASP A 84 50.68 28.01 -24.60
C ASP A 84 49.58 27.22 -25.39
N LEU A 85 49.15 27.69 -26.57
CA LEU A 85 48.04 27.18 -27.42
C LEU A 85 48.50 26.34 -28.65
N LEU A 86 47.51 25.75 -29.36
CA LEU A 86 47.49 25.23 -30.76
C LEU A 86 47.71 23.71 -31.01
N GLU A 87 47.57 23.30 -32.27
CA GLU A 87 46.90 22.07 -32.74
C GLU A 87 47.83 21.00 -33.37
N ASP A 88 47.56 19.71 -33.08
CA ASP A 88 47.72 18.47 -33.92
C ASP A 88 49.10 18.19 -34.61
N PRO A 89 49.29 17.08 -35.36
CA PRO A 89 49.02 15.65 -35.11
C PRO A 89 50.32 14.80 -34.95
N THR A 90 50.23 13.57 -34.40
CA THR A 90 51.03 12.39 -34.87
C THR A 90 50.54 11.05 -34.25
N MET A 91 51.03 9.90 -34.76
CA MET A 91 50.40 8.57 -34.56
C MET A 91 51.22 7.54 -33.76
N LYS A 92 50.50 6.78 -32.89
CA LYS A 92 50.61 5.30 -32.64
C LYS A 92 51.86 4.73 -31.92
N PRO A 93 51.83 3.46 -31.42
CA PRO A 93 50.70 2.71 -30.84
C PRO A 93 51.05 1.76 -29.64
N PHE A 94 50.00 1.17 -29.04
CA PHE A 94 49.98 -0.19 -28.42
C PHE A 94 50.73 -0.40 -27.07
N PRO A 95 50.47 -1.50 -26.30
CA PRO A 95 49.75 -2.74 -26.63
C PRO A 95 48.34 -2.93 -26.03
N PHE A 96 47.55 -3.74 -26.74
CA PHE A 96 46.33 -4.44 -26.29
C PHE A 96 46.68 -5.87 -25.87
N LEU A 97 45.74 -6.56 -25.20
CA LEU A 97 45.30 -7.96 -25.40
C LEU A 97 44.85 -8.61 -24.07
N PRO A 98 43.91 -9.58 -24.07
CA PRO A 98 42.80 -9.77 -25.01
C PRO A 98 41.43 -9.89 -24.30
N SER A 99 40.37 -9.64 -25.05
CA SER A 99 39.01 -10.11 -24.71
C SER A 99 38.82 -11.54 -25.22
N ASN A 100 38.61 -12.50 -24.32
CA ASN A 100 37.91 -13.78 -24.51
C ASN A 100 37.67 -14.42 -23.12
N ASP A 101 36.60 -15.22 -23.01
CA ASP A 101 36.19 -16.12 -21.89
C ASP A 101 34.90 -15.78 -21.11
N LEU A 102 34.29 -14.59 -21.25
CA LEU A 102 33.02 -14.30 -20.53
C LEU A 102 31.77 -14.85 -21.25
N ASP A 103 31.77 -14.92 -22.59
CA ASP A 103 30.61 -15.38 -23.37
C ASP A 103 30.43 -16.91 -23.36
N ASN A 104 31.52 -17.68 -23.16
CA ASN A 104 31.46 -19.15 -23.13
C ASN A 104 30.85 -19.71 -21.83
N LEU A 105 30.84 -18.93 -20.73
CA LEU A 105 30.37 -19.40 -19.43
C LEU A 105 28.83 -19.39 -19.29
N MET A 106 28.10 -18.77 -20.23
CA MET A 106 26.64 -18.89 -20.34
C MET A 106 26.19 -20.05 -21.26
N ALA A 107 27.09 -20.66 -22.03
CA ALA A 107 26.74 -21.74 -22.98
C ALA A 107 26.66 -23.14 -22.32
N GLN A 108 27.19 -23.30 -21.10
CA GLN A 108 27.42 -24.60 -20.47
C GLN A 108 26.41 -25.01 -19.38
N ALA A 109 25.31 -24.25 -19.22
CA ALA A 109 24.28 -24.48 -18.19
C ALA A 109 22.87 -24.79 -18.75
N LEU A 110 22.80 -25.23 -20.02
CA LEU A 110 21.56 -25.62 -20.70
C LEU A 110 21.71 -26.99 -21.39
N LYS A 111 21.83 -28.02 -20.55
CA LYS A 111 21.58 -29.45 -20.87
C LYS A 111 21.39 -30.24 -19.57
N ASP A 112 20.76 -31.41 -19.73
CA ASP A 112 20.65 -32.50 -18.76
C ASP A 112 19.80 -32.26 -17.48
N ASP A 113 18.47 -32.27 -17.64
CA ASP A 113 17.62 -33.26 -16.96
C ASP A 113 16.31 -33.52 -17.76
N PRO A 114 15.92 -34.77 -18.08
CA PRO A 114 14.77 -35.05 -18.96
C PRO A 114 13.56 -35.71 -18.24
N SER A 115 12.51 -34.95 -17.91
CA SER A 115 11.25 -35.55 -17.40
C SER A 115 9.95 -34.73 -17.61
N THR A 116 9.66 -34.29 -18.84
CA THR A 116 8.31 -33.78 -19.21
C THR A 116 7.73 -34.45 -20.44
N SER A 117 6.78 -35.38 -20.22
CA SER A 117 5.86 -35.87 -21.24
C SER A 117 4.41 -35.52 -20.85
N ASN A 118 3.53 -35.37 -21.85
CA ASN A 118 2.10 -35.06 -21.72
C ASN A 118 1.69 -33.72 -21.06
N MET A 119 1.86 -32.62 -21.79
CA MET A 119 0.69 -31.81 -22.17
C MET A 119 0.92 -31.12 -23.53
N GLY A 120 -0.14 -30.98 -24.34
CA GLY A 120 -0.01 -30.83 -25.79
C GLY A 120 0.00 -29.39 -26.33
N ASN A 121 0.99 -29.12 -27.18
CA ASN A 121 0.97 -28.27 -28.37
C ASN A 121 0.20 -26.92 -28.34
N TYR A 122 0.96 -25.84 -28.19
CA TYR A 122 0.77 -24.64 -29.01
C TYR A 122 2.01 -24.45 -29.89
N LEU A 123 1.80 -24.07 -31.16
CA LEU A 123 2.88 -23.77 -32.10
C LEU A 123 3.01 -22.26 -32.24
N GLU A 124 4.19 -21.72 -31.96
CA GLU A 124 4.58 -20.37 -32.33
C GLU A 124 5.16 -20.35 -33.74
N GLY A 125 4.92 -19.27 -34.49
CA GLY A 125 5.53 -19.03 -35.78
C GLY A 125 6.07 -17.61 -35.84
N ASN A 126 7.38 -17.46 -36.03
CA ASN A 126 7.96 -16.19 -36.44
C ASN A 126 7.57 -15.93 -37.90
N ASP A 127 6.99 -14.75 -38.19
CA ASP A 127 7.83 -13.70 -38.77
C ASP A 127 7.20 -12.30 -38.66
N GLY A 128 8.02 -11.27 -38.84
CA GLY A 128 7.63 -9.87 -38.67
C GLY A 128 6.84 -9.27 -39.85
N THR A 129 5.55 -9.58 -39.98
CA THR A 129 4.65 -8.84 -40.88
C THR A 129 3.28 -8.60 -40.26
N ILE A 130 2.73 -7.39 -40.40
CA ILE A 130 1.34 -7.10 -40.00
C ILE A 130 0.41 -7.64 -41.09
N VAL A 131 0.11 -8.93 -41.01
CA VAL A 131 -1.02 -9.53 -41.72
C VAL A 131 -2.27 -9.20 -40.89
N ALA A 132 -3.31 -8.65 -41.53
CA ALA A 132 -4.60 -8.51 -40.86
C ALA A 132 -5.08 -9.89 -40.42
N ALA A 133 -5.61 -10.01 -39.19
CA ALA A 133 -6.06 -11.30 -38.67
C ALA A 133 -7.25 -11.82 -39.51
N GLU A 134 -6.97 -12.69 -40.48
CA GLU A 134 -7.99 -13.24 -41.37
C GLU A 134 -9.08 -13.94 -40.56
N ASN A 135 -10.31 -13.88 -41.10
CA ASN A 135 -11.53 -14.32 -40.45
C ASN A 135 -11.41 -15.72 -39.84
N ARG A 136 -11.08 -15.80 -38.54
CA ARG A 136 -11.60 -16.87 -37.69
C ARG A 136 -13.11 -16.66 -37.63
N SER A 137 -13.83 -17.37 -38.48
CA SER A 137 -15.28 -17.37 -38.53
C SER A 137 -15.83 -17.63 -37.14
N THR A 138 -16.35 -16.56 -36.51
CA THR A 138 -17.15 -16.68 -35.30
C THR A 138 -18.29 -17.65 -35.59
N PRO A 139 -18.54 -18.66 -34.74
CA PRO A 139 -19.66 -19.58 -34.95
C PRO A 139 -20.94 -18.74 -35.05
N PRO A 140 -21.82 -19.01 -36.04
CA PRO A 140 -22.95 -18.13 -36.34
C PRO A 140 -23.79 -17.92 -35.08
N ILE A 141 -23.99 -16.65 -34.72
CA ILE A 141 -24.75 -16.26 -33.53
C ILE A 141 -26.15 -16.85 -33.68
N LYS A 142 -26.48 -17.81 -32.80
CA LYS A 142 -27.82 -18.41 -32.80
C LYS A 142 -28.85 -17.30 -32.55
N SER A 143 -29.78 -17.13 -33.47
CA SER A 143 -30.76 -16.05 -33.45
C SER A 143 -31.52 -16.05 -32.11
N GLY A 144 -31.66 -14.87 -31.52
CA GLY A 144 -32.30 -14.68 -30.23
C GLY A 144 -31.62 -15.33 -29.02
N GLU A 145 -30.40 -15.89 -29.11
CA GLU A 145 -29.63 -16.28 -27.90
C GLU A 145 -28.90 -15.08 -27.27
N LEU A 146 -28.60 -15.19 -25.98
CA LEU A 146 -27.77 -14.22 -25.26
C LEU A 146 -26.27 -14.51 -25.45
N PRO A 147 -25.40 -13.48 -25.45
CA PRO A 147 -23.95 -13.63 -25.31
C PRO A 147 -23.56 -14.55 -24.16
N SER A 148 -22.44 -15.27 -24.30
CA SER A 148 -21.94 -16.18 -23.25
C SER A 148 -21.32 -15.45 -22.06
N ASN A 149 -20.81 -14.24 -22.29
CA ASN A 149 -20.39 -13.27 -21.29
C ASN A 149 -20.90 -11.87 -21.68
N PHE A 150 -20.86 -10.94 -20.73
CA PHE A 150 -21.09 -9.52 -20.99
C PHE A 150 -19.95 -8.70 -20.41
N SER A 151 -19.25 -7.97 -21.26
CA SER A 151 -18.11 -7.10 -20.92
C SER A 151 -18.49 -5.63 -21.14
N LEU A 152 -18.12 -4.77 -20.20
CA LEU A 152 -18.23 -3.31 -20.34
C LEU A 152 -17.16 -2.72 -21.28
N LEU A 153 -16.23 -3.53 -21.78
CA LEU A 153 -15.06 -3.13 -22.57
C LEU A 153 -14.99 -3.75 -23.99
N SER A 154 -15.96 -4.58 -24.40
CA SER A 154 -16.06 -5.13 -25.78
C SER A 154 -15.99 -4.03 -26.85
N ALA A 155 -15.39 -4.27 -28.04
CA ALA A 155 -15.37 -3.24 -29.06
C ALA A 155 -16.79 -2.92 -29.54
N LEU A 156 -17.05 -1.66 -29.90
CA LEU A 156 -18.34 -1.23 -30.47
C LEU A 156 -18.30 -1.32 -31.99
N HIS A 157 -19.42 -1.70 -32.60
CA HIS A 157 -19.63 -1.65 -34.06
C HIS A 157 -20.60 -0.54 -34.47
N VAL A 158 -20.98 0.32 -33.51
CA VAL A 158 -21.84 1.50 -33.70
C VAL A 158 -21.10 2.76 -33.25
N PRO A 159 -21.38 3.94 -33.83
CA PRO A 159 -20.75 5.20 -33.40
C PRO A 159 -21.23 5.60 -31.99
N ILE A 160 -20.37 6.31 -31.25
CA ILE A 160 -20.67 6.89 -29.93
C ILE A 160 -21.89 7.83 -29.96
N THR A 161 -22.21 8.38 -31.13
CA THR A 161 -23.35 9.28 -31.39
C THR A 161 -24.70 8.57 -31.59
N ILE A 162 -24.75 7.23 -31.55
CA ILE A 162 -26.01 6.48 -31.68
C ILE A 162 -27.03 6.91 -30.60
N THR A 163 -28.30 6.97 -30.98
CA THR A 163 -29.44 7.27 -30.10
C THR A 163 -29.97 6.02 -29.38
N ALA A 164 -30.70 6.20 -28.28
CA ALA A 164 -31.29 5.07 -27.55
C ALA A 164 -32.27 4.28 -28.43
N ASN A 165 -33.07 4.98 -29.24
CA ASN A 165 -34.01 4.37 -30.18
C ASN A 165 -33.32 3.46 -31.22
N GLU A 166 -32.18 3.89 -31.77
CA GLU A 166 -31.39 3.05 -32.69
C GLU A 166 -30.78 1.82 -32.00
N VAL A 167 -30.32 1.95 -30.75
CA VAL A 167 -29.83 0.82 -29.94
C VAL A 167 -30.96 -0.20 -29.71
N LEU A 168 -32.13 0.25 -29.24
CA LEU A 168 -33.27 -0.61 -28.95
C LEU A 168 -33.85 -1.26 -30.23
N SER A 169 -33.93 -0.50 -31.33
CA SER A 169 -34.36 -1.01 -32.64
C SER A 169 -33.42 -2.10 -33.17
N LYS A 170 -32.09 -1.92 -33.02
CA LYS A 170 -31.10 -2.96 -33.37
C LYS A 170 -31.23 -4.21 -32.49
N CYS A 171 -31.50 -4.07 -31.19
CA CYS A 171 -31.80 -5.23 -30.34
C CYS A 171 -33.05 -5.97 -30.81
N GLN A 172 -34.13 -5.26 -31.15
CA GLN A 172 -35.36 -5.86 -31.68
C GLN A 172 -35.12 -6.56 -33.04
N GLN A 173 -34.29 -5.97 -33.91
CA GLN A 173 -33.90 -6.56 -35.21
C GLN A 173 -33.28 -7.95 -35.05
N ARG A 174 -32.54 -8.22 -33.95
CA ARG A 174 -31.98 -9.55 -33.62
C ARG A 174 -33.04 -10.66 -33.56
N LEU A 175 -34.28 -10.31 -33.23
CA LEU A 175 -35.44 -11.21 -33.20
C LEU A 175 -36.22 -11.18 -34.51
N THR A 176 -36.54 -9.99 -35.02
CA THR A 176 -37.50 -9.82 -36.13
C THR A 176 -36.89 -10.01 -37.53
N ASN A 177 -35.58 -9.75 -37.70
CA ASN A 177 -34.86 -10.01 -38.93
C ASN A 177 -33.39 -10.38 -38.61
N PRO A 178 -33.13 -11.63 -38.19
CA PRO A 178 -31.79 -12.06 -37.80
C PRO A 178 -30.76 -12.05 -38.93
N GLU A 179 -31.18 -12.18 -40.19
CA GLU A 179 -30.29 -12.19 -41.36
C GLU A 179 -29.71 -10.80 -41.65
N ALA A 180 -30.46 -9.73 -41.34
CA ALA A 180 -30.00 -8.34 -41.49
C ALA A 180 -29.43 -7.74 -40.18
N PHE A 181 -29.40 -8.49 -39.08
CA PHE A 181 -28.90 -8.02 -37.79
C PHE A 181 -27.36 -7.96 -37.77
N SER A 182 -26.81 -6.79 -37.42
CA SER A 182 -25.40 -6.60 -37.07
C SER A 182 -25.26 -6.38 -35.56
N PRO A 183 -24.34 -7.09 -34.86
CA PRO A 183 -24.08 -6.87 -33.45
C PRO A 183 -23.72 -5.42 -33.13
N ILE A 184 -24.11 -4.97 -31.94
CA ILE A 184 -23.81 -3.60 -31.46
C ILE A 184 -22.38 -3.52 -30.91
N PHE A 185 -21.86 -4.64 -30.40
CA PHE A 185 -20.54 -4.80 -29.82
C PHE A 185 -20.03 -6.25 -29.96
N ASP A 186 -18.75 -6.52 -29.65
CA ASP A 186 -18.18 -7.87 -29.62
C ASP A 186 -18.87 -8.76 -28.58
N GLU A 187 -19.83 -9.59 -29.00
CA GLU A 187 -20.51 -10.58 -28.15
C GLU A 187 -19.60 -11.76 -27.77
N CYS A 188 -18.49 -11.93 -28.48
CA CYS A 188 -17.46 -12.95 -28.27
C CYS A 188 -16.13 -12.33 -27.80
N CYS A 189 -16.19 -11.29 -26.97
CA CYS A 189 -15.02 -10.61 -26.41
C CYS A 189 -14.08 -11.63 -25.72
N PRO A 190 -12.77 -11.65 -26.04
CA PRO A 190 -11.81 -12.47 -25.32
C PRO A 190 -11.67 -12.00 -23.87
N PRO A 191 -11.26 -12.89 -22.94
CA PRO A 191 -10.95 -12.50 -21.56
C PRO A 191 -9.88 -11.39 -21.51
N PRO A 192 -9.97 -10.42 -20.58
CA PRO A 192 -8.93 -9.42 -20.40
C PRO A 192 -7.58 -10.09 -20.13
N ARG A 193 -6.56 -9.68 -20.87
CA ARG A 193 -5.17 -10.11 -20.70
C ARG A 193 -4.32 -8.89 -20.35
N PRO A 194 -3.43 -8.97 -19.36
CA PRO A 194 -2.59 -7.84 -18.99
C PRO A 194 -1.25 -7.91 -19.73
N ASP A 195 -0.83 -6.79 -20.32
CA ASP A 195 0.42 -6.72 -21.08
C ASP A 195 1.63 -6.76 -20.13
N ILE A 196 2.40 -7.84 -20.17
CA ILE A 196 3.57 -8.04 -19.32
C ILE A 196 4.79 -7.39 -19.99
N ILE A 197 5.24 -6.25 -19.48
CA ILE A 197 6.45 -5.55 -19.94
C ILE A 197 7.63 -6.54 -20.07
N PRO A 198 8.21 -6.76 -21.25
CA PRO A 198 9.35 -7.66 -21.45
C PRO A 198 10.58 -7.25 -20.63
N LEU A 199 11.34 -8.22 -20.10
CA LEU A 199 12.50 -7.97 -19.24
C LEU A 199 13.58 -7.07 -19.88
N LYS A 200 13.67 -7.06 -21.22
CA LYS A 200 14.56 -6.19 -22.01
C LYS A 200 14.15 -4.70 -21.99
N GLN A 201 12.89 -4.40 -21.70
CA GLN A 201 12.34 -3.03 -21.62
C GLN A 201 12.28 -2.50 -20.17
N ARG A 202 12.37 -3.38 -19.16
CA ARG A 202 12.37 -2.99 -17.74
C ARG A 202 13.66 -2.27 -17.33
N PRO A 203 13.63 -1.36 -16.33
CA PRO A 203 14.79 -0.59 -15.90
C PRO A 203 16.00 -1.43 -15.48
N SER A 204 17.18 -0.82 -15.60
CA SER A 204 18.44 -1.40 -15.12
C SER A 204 18.50 -1.46 -13.59
N MET A 205 19.34 -2.35 -13.05
CA MET A 205 19.38 -2.70 -11.62
C MET A 205 19.62 -1.49 -10.69
N ASP A 206 20.39 -0.51 -11.17
CA ASP A 206 20.69 0.77 -10.51
C ASP A 206 19.46 1.70 -10.35
N LYS A 207 18.37 1.45 -11.08
CA LYS A 207 17.18 2.31 -11.14
C LYS A 207 15.94 1.71 -10.46
N LEU A 208 16.08 0.56 -9.80
CA LEU A 208 14.97 -0.12 -9.14
C LEU A 208 14.56 0.52 -7.80
N GLY A 209 15.47 1.23 -7.12
CA GLY A 209 15.15 1.99 -5.91
C GLY A 209 14.58 3.38 -6.25
N LEU A 210 13.27 3.49 -6.37
CA LEU A 210 12.62 4.75 -6.78
C LEU A 210 12.56 5.77 -5.64
N LYS A 211 12.99 7.00 -5.93
CA LYS A 211 12.82 8.14 -5.03
C LYS A 211 11.34 8.52 -4.98
N THR A 212 10.72 8.37 -3.81
CA THR A 212 9.32 8.76 -3.61
C THR A 212 9.18 10.27 -3.68
N PRO A 213 8.21 10.82 -4.44
CA PRO A 213 7.89 12.23 -4.42
C PRO A 213 7.47 12.69 -3.01
N LEU A 214 8.21 13.65 -2.46
CA LEU A 214 7.89 14.29 -1.19
C LEU A 214 7.51 15.74 -1.47
N ILE A 215 6.22 16.06 -1.30
CA ILE A 215 5.67 17.39 -1.46
C ILE A 215 5.53 18.02 -0.08
N LYS A 216 6.01 19.25 0.09
CA LYS A 216 5.76 20.05 1.30
C LYS A 216 4.58 20.99 1.04
N VAL A 217 3.69 21.08 2.01
CA VAL A 217 2.59 22.04 2.04
C VAL A 217 2.70 22.83 3.34
N GLU A 218 2.90 24.14 3.22
CA GLU A 218 3.11 25.05 4.34
C GLU A 218 1.92 26.01 4.53
N LYS A 219 1.13 26.26 3.47
CA LYS A 219 -0.02 27.17 3.47
C LYS A 219 -1.32 26.49 3.00
N PRO A 220 -2.50 26.92 3.50
CA PRO A 220 -3.79 26.44 2.99
C PRO A 220 -3.96 26.61 1.47
N THR A 221 -3.40 27.68 0.89
CA THR A 221 -3.46 27.94 -0.55
C THR A 221 -2.72 26.89 -1.39
N GLU A 222 -1.66 26.30 -0.84
CA GLU A 222 -0.90 25.22 -1.47
C GLU A 222 -1.67 23.89 -1.35
N ALA A 223 -2.33 23.64 -0.21
CA ALA A 223 -3.19 22.49 0.02
C ALA A 223 -4.36 22.42 -0.99
N HIS A 224 -4.97 23.56 -1.31
CA HIS A 224 -6.09 23.68 -2.25
C HIS A 224 -5.65 24.00 -3.70
N SER A 225 -4.36 23.85 -4.03
CA SER A 225 -3.84 24.16 -5.37
C SER A 225 -4.20 23.09 -6.41
N ILE A 226 -4.47 23.53 -7.64
CA ILE A 226 -4.76 22.62 -8.77
C ILE A 226 -3.47 21.90 -9.23
N GLU A 227 -2.31 22.50 -8.97
CA GLU A 227 -0.98 21.93 -9.15
C GLU A 227 -0.79 20.68 -8.29
N LEU A 228 -1.18 20.73 -7.00
CA LEU A 228 -1.09 19.57 -6.09
C LEU A 228 -2.05 18.45 -6.53
N GLN A 229 -3.29 18.78 -6.90
CA GLN A 229 -4.25 17.83 -7.45
C GLN A 229 -3.71 17.13 -8.71
N ASN A 230 -3.21 17.93 -9.67
CA ASN A 230 -2.64 17.43 -10.93
C ASN A 230 -1.36 16.60 -10.72
N PHE A 231 -0.57 16.92 -9.70
CA PHE A 231 0.58 16.13 -9.31
C PHE A 231 0.15 14.75 -8.77
N CYS A 232 -0.80 14.73 -7.84
CA CYS A 232 -1.34 13.50 -7.26
C CYS A 232 -1.98 12.60 -8.32
N TYR A 233 -2.84 13.14 -9.19
CA TYR A 233 -3.50 12.38 -10.27
C TYR A 233 -2.53 11.74 -11.28
N LYS A 234 -1.26 12.16 -11.32
CA LYS A 234 -0.19 11.62 -12.17
C LYS A 234 0.86 10.80 -11.41
N SER A 235 0.71 10.63 -10.10
CA SER A 235 1.69 9.97 -9.23
C SER A 235 1.19 8.57 -8.82
N PRO A 236 1.99 7.50 -9.01
CA PRO A 236 1.66 6.17 -8.50
C PRO A 236 1.57 6.17 -6.97
N ILE A 237 2.51 6.83 -6.31
CA ILE A 237 2.46 7.08 -4.86
C ILE A 237 3.21 8.38 -4.52
N ALA A 238 2.70 9.15 -3.57
CA ALA A 238 3.28 10.43 -3.17
C ALA A 238 3.09 10.72 -1.66
N LEU A 239 4.09 11.34 -1.04
CA LEU A 239 4.10 11.72 0.38
C LEU A 239 3.91 13.23 0.51
N ILE A 240 2.78 13.67 1.06
CA ILE A 240 2.45 15.07 1.30
C ILE A 240 2.68 15.41 2.77
N ARG A 241 3.75 16.16 3.06
CA ARG A 241 4.14 16.58 4.40
C ARG A 241 3.64 17.97 4.73
N GLY A 242 3.10 18.14 5.94
CA GLY A 242 2.64 19.44 6.46
C GLY A 242 1.19 19.80 6.10
N LEU A 243 0.53 19.04 5.23
CA LEU A 243 -0.85 19.29 4.79
C LEU A 243 -1.84 19.46 5.96
N THR A 244 -1.82 18.51 6.90
CA THR A 244 -2.68 18.52 8.10
C THR A 244 -2.39 19.74 8.99
N THR A 245 -1.12 20.12 9.14
CA THR A 245 -0.67 21.31 9.88
C THR A 245 -1.14 22.60 9.22
N ALA A 246 -0.97 22.73 7.89
CA ALA A 246 -1.37 23.89 7.11
C ALA A 246 -2.89 24.11 7.17
N LEU A 247 -3.67 23.02 7.13
CA LEU A 247 -5.13 23.02 7.27
C LEU A 247 -5.62 23.12 8.73
N LYS A 248 -4.70 23.14 9.71
CA LYS A 248 -4.98 23.17 11.16
C LYS A 248 -5.94 22.05 11.58
N MET A 249 -5.57 20.81 11.25
CA MET A 249 -6.33 19.62 11.60
C MET A 249 -6.02 19.11 13.01
N ASP A 250 -7.06 18.90 13.81
CA ASP A 250 -6.99 18.24 15.11
C ASP A 250 -7.03 16.72 14.95
N LEU A 251 -5.85 16.14 14.80
CA LEU A 251 -5.69 14.68 14.72
C LEU A 251 -5.93 13.98 16.08
N SER A 252 -6.05 14.72 17.20
CA SER A 252 -6.28 14.12 18.52
C SER A 252 -7.68 13.48 18.65
N LEU A 253 -8.63 13.93 17.84
CA LEU A 253 -9.96 13.32 17.68
C LEU A 253 -9.90 11.84 17.26
N PHE A 254 -8.82 11.42 16.59
CA PHE A 254 -8.54 10.05 16.13
C PHE A 254 -7.51 9.33 17.03
N SER A 255 -7.12 9.92 18.15
CA SER A 255 -6.27 9.25 19.14
C SER A 255 -6.99 8.06 19.77
N THR A 256 -6.25 7.01 20.13
CA THR A 256 -6.82 5.84 20.82
C THR A 256 -7.53 6.20 22.12
N LYS A 257 -7.08 7.27 22.80
CA LYS A 257 -7.78 7.85 23.95
C LYS A 257 -9.17 8.34 23.54
N SER A 258 -9.26 9.29 22.59
CA SER A 258 -10.53 9.83 22.08
C SER A 258 -11.49 8.73 21.64
N MET A 259 -11.03 7.75 20.87
CA MET A 259 -11.88 6.65 20.40
C MET A 259 -12.37 5.74 21.54
N THR A 260 -11.54 5.50 22.57
CA THR A 260 -11.93 4.71 23.75
C THR A 260 -12.88 5.48 24.67
N GLU A 261 -12.75 6.80 24.75
CA GLU A 261 -13.64 7.66 25.55
C GLU A 261 -14.99 7.91 24.86
N THR A 262 -15.06 7.87 23.53
CA THR A 262 -16.28 8.15 22.75
C THR A 262 -17.05 6.91 22.33
N GLN A 263 -16.39 5.82 21.89
CA GLN A 263 -17.04 4.64 21.30
C GLN A 263 -16.35 3.32 21.73
N PRO A 264 -16.21 3.03 23.03
CA PRO A 264 -15.41 1.89 23.54
C PRO A 264 -15.90 0.51 23.05
N ASP A 265 -17.21 0.33 22.90
CA ASP A 265 -17.82 -0.96 22.50
C ASP A 265 -17.93 -1.16 20.98
N TYR A 266 -17.47 -0.19 20.19
CA TYR A 266 -17.53 -0.28 18.73
C TYR A 266 -16.59 -1.37 18.18
N SER A 267 -17.04 -2.07 17.14
CA SER A 267 -16.37 -3.28 16.62
C SER A 267 -15.05 -2.98 15.93
N VAL A 268 -14.07 -3.87 16.11
CA VAL A 268 -12.73 -3.82 15.50
C VAL A 268 -12.40 -5.19 14.90
N GLU A 269 -12.12 -5.24 13.60
CA GLU A 269 -11.49 -6.42 12.99
C GLU A 269 -10.02 -6.49 13.44
N VAL A 270 -9.56 -7.67 13.86
CA VAL A 270 -8.19 -7.87 14.34
C VAL A 270 -7.48 -8.92 13.50
N ARG A 271 -6.35 -8.53 12.91
CA ARG A 271 -5.41 -9.45 12.25
C ARG A 271 -4.28 -9.82 13.21
N THR A 272 -4.11 -11.11 13.47
CA THR A 272 -3.01 -11.65 14.26
C THR A 272 -1.86 -12.04 13.32
N GLN A 273 -0.67 -11.51 13.59
CA GLN A 273 0.47 -11.47 12.67
C GLN A 273 1.79 -11.73 13.41
N TYR A 274 2.85 -12.09 12.70
CA TYR A 274 4.20 -12.18 13.26
C TYR A 274 4.97 -10.88 13.02
N ARG A 275 5.62 -10.34 14.06
CA ARG A 275 6.45 -9.12 13.94
C ARG A 275 7.80 -9.45 13.28
N MET A 276 8.04 -8.87 12.11
CA MET A 276 9.28 -8.99 11.33
C MET A 276 9.81 -7.61 10.87
N PRO A 277 11.09 -7.46 10.48
CA PRO A 277 11.59 -6.27 9.77
C PRO A 277 10.90 -6.08 8.40
N GLY A 278 10.71 -4.84 7.94
CA GLY A 278 9.90 -4.52 6.76
C GLY A 278 10.36 -5.16 5.44
N ASP A 279 11.66 -5.45 5.33
CA ASP A 279 12.29 -6.14 4.19
C ASP A 279 12.21 -7.68 4.25
N ILE A 280 11.73 -8.23 5.38
CA ILE A 280 11.77 -9.67 5.67
C ILE A 280 10.34 -10.23 5.85
N ASN A 281 10.05 -11.33 5.18
CA ASN A 281 8.93 -12.21 5.47
C ASN A 281 9.38 -13.67 5.33
N VAL A 282 9.14 -14.47 6.37
CA VAL A 282 9.56 -15.88 6.45
C VAL A 282 8.42 -16.79 6.90
N ASP A 283 8.55 -18.08 6.63
CA ASP A 283 7.64 -19.11 7.13
C ASP A 283 7.99 -19.57 8.57
N GLN A 284 7.31 -20.61 9.05
CA GLN A 284 7.55 -21.20 10.38
C GLN A 284 8.89 -21.95 10.51
N LEU A 285 9.56 -22.22 9.39
CA LEU A 285 10.88 -22.85 9.29
C LEU A 285 12.01 -21.80 9.08
N GLY A 286 11.66 -20.51 9.11
CA GLY A 286 12.57 -19.40 8.88
C GLY A 286 12.97 -19.18 7.41
N GLN A 287 12.34 -19.86 6.47
CA GLN A 287 12.65 -19.74 5.03
C GLN A 287 11.94 -18.52 4.42
N PRO A 288 12.60 -17.77 3.50
CA PRO A 288 11.98 -16.64 2.82
C PRO A 288 10.68 -17.05 2.10
N SER A 289 9.59 -16.34 2.37
CA SER A 289 8.27 -16.67 1.81
C SER A 289 7.52 -15.42 1.41
N TRP A 290 6.72 -15.50 0.35
CA TRP A 290 5.76 -14.46 -0.03
C TRP A 290 4.46 -14.55 0.77
N GLN A 291 4.15 -15.68 1.43
CA GLN A 291 2.95 -15.83 2.25
C GLN A 291 3.07 -15.01 3.54
N CYS A 292 2.23 -14.00 3.71
CA CYS A 292 2.16 -13.21 4.94
C CYS A 292 1.08 -13.77 5.88
N TYR A 293 1.48 -14.27 7.06
CA TYR A 293 0.56 -14.81 8.07
C TYR A 293 -0.28 -13.69 8.70
N SER A 294 -1.62 -13.76 8.53
CA SER A 294 -2.56 -12.68 8.92
C SER A 294 -3.96 -13.22 9.24
N THR A 295 -4.14 -13.84 10.41
CA THR A 295 -5.39 -14.52 10.80
C THR A 295 -6.42 -13.58 11.42
N ARG A 296 -7.69 -13.68 11.01
CA ARG A 296 -8.78 -12.75 11.41
C ARG A 296 -9.49 -13.17 12.70
N SER A 297 -9.77 -12.18 13.54
CA SER A 297 -10.58 -12.23 14.75
C SER A 297 -11.31 -10.89 14.95
N TYR A 298 -12.10 -10.73 16.01
CA TYR A 298 -12.82 -9.49 16.31
C TYR A 298 -12.71 -9.11 17.80
N THR A 299 -12.79 -7.81 18.08
CA THR A 299 -12.83 -7.22 19.43
C THR A 299 -13.59 -5.88 19.39
N ASN A 300 -13.54 -5.08 20.47
CA ASN A 300 -14.01 -3.69 20.47
C ASN A 300 -12.85 -2.68 20.67
N ILE A 301 -13.13 -1.39 20.39
CA ILE A 301 -12.13 -0.30 20.49
C ILE A 301 -11.49 -0.26 21.87
N GLY A 302 -12.26 -0.34 22.96
CA GLY A 302 -11.73 -0.25 24.32
C GLY A 302 -10.74 -1.38 24.66
N ARG A 303 -11.06 -2.63 24.30
CA ARG A 303 -10.14 -3.77 24.48
C ARG A 303 -8.90 -3.65 23.59
N TYR A 304 -9.05 -3.18 22.35
CA TYR A 304 -7.88 -2.99 21.47
C TYR A 304 -6.99 -1.83 21.93
N GLY A 305 -7.58 -0.72 22.38
CA GLY A 305 -6.85 0.42 22.94
C GLY A 305 -6.08 0.05 24.21
N GLY A 306 -6.69 -0.76 25.08
CA GLY A 306 -6.01 -1.38 26.22
C GLY A 306 -4.78 -2.20 25.80
N TYR A 307 -4.94 -3.10 24.81
CA TYR A 307 -3.83 -3.88 24.24
C TYR A 307 -2.72 -3.00 23.62
N GLN A 308 -3.08 -1.96 22.86
CA GLN A 308 -2.13 -1.05 22.22
C GLN A 308 -1.30 -0.28 23.28
N ALA A 309 -1.94 0.17 24.36
CA ALA A 309 -1.28 0.83 25.48
C ALA A 309 -0.43 -0.14 26.32
N GLU A 310 -0.92 -1.34 26.62
CA GLU A 310 -0.17 -2.39 27.32
C GLU A 310 1.07 -2.81 26.53
N SER A 311 0.94 -3.00 25.20
CA SER A 311 2.06 -3.27 24.30
C SER A 311 3.16 -2.19 24.38
N PHE A 312 2.78 -0.92 24.48
CA PHE A 312 3.72 0.18 24.67
C PHE A 312 4.39 0.15 26.05
N ARG A 313 3.61 -0.01 27.14
CA ARG A 313 4.16 -0.12 28.51
C ARG A 313 5.08 -1.33 28.67
N HIS A 314 4.79 -2.44 28.00
CA HIS A 314 5.66 -3.62 27.98
C HIS A 314 7.01 -3.30 27.33
N SER A 315 7.05 -2.63 26.17
CA SER A 315 8.33 -2.29 25.53
C SER A 315 9.08 -1.12 26.20
N LEU A 316 8.40 -0.20 26.88
CA LEU A 316 9.03 0.72 27.83
C LEU A 316 9.77 -0.04 28.95
N LYS A 317 9.13 -1.07 29.52
CA LYS A 317 9.72 -1.93 30.56
C LYS A 317 10.88 -2.76 30.01
N GLU A 318 10.71 -3.45 28.87
CA GLU A 318 11.77 -4.21 28.19
C GLU A 318 13.03 -3.36 28.00
N GLU A 319 12.89 -2.11 27.53
CA GLU A 319 14.04 -1.22 27.30
C GLU A 319 14.63 -0.66 28.61
N THR A 320 13.80 -0.31 29.60
CA THR A 320 14.28 0.12 30.93
C THR A 320 15.09 -0.98 31.62
N GLU A 321 14.63 -2.23 31.54
CA GLU A 321 15.32 -3.40 32.10
C GLU A 321 16.59 -3.73 31.29
N ARG A 322 16.56 -3.54 29.97
CA ARG A 322 17.75 -3.65 29.11
C ARG A 322 18.82 -2.62 29.48
N LEU A 323 18.47 -1.37 29.73
CA LEU A 323 19.42 -0.33 30.16
C LEU A 323 20.01 -0.59 31.56
N ARG A 324 19.20 -1.16 32.46
CA ARG A 324 19.63 -1.61 33.79
C ARG A 324 20.62 -2.78 33.70
N ALA A 325 20.33 -3.77 32.83
CA ALA A 325 21.19 -4.94 32.61
C ALA A 325 22.47 -4.59 31.81
N ALA A 326 22.42 -3.63 30.89
CA ALA A 326 23.53 -3.24 30.01
C ALA A 326 24.65 -2.41 30.69
N GLY A 327 24.77 -2.47 32.02
CA GLY A 327 25.97 -1.96 32.70
C GLY A 327 26.04 -0.45 32.92
N THR A 328 24.91 0.27 32.96
CA THR A 328 24.87 1.62 33.58
C THR A 328 24.94 1.58 35.12
N GLY A 329 25.32 0.43 35.68
CA GLY A 329 25.60 0.15 37.10
C GLY A 329 26.87 0.83 37.63
N SER A 330 27.02 2.13 37.40
CA SER A 330 27.85 3.01 38.23
C SER A 330 27.16 4.37 38.36
N LYS A 331 27.11 4.90 39.59
CA LYS A 331 26.37 6.10 40.04
C LYS A 331 24.84 5.98 40.13
N TYR A 332 24.11 5.41 39.17
CA TYR A 332 22.64 5.42 39.22
C TYR A 332 22.01 4.54 40.31
N ALA A 333 22.60 3.39 40.64
CA ALA A 333 22.07 2.48 41.67
C ALA A 333 22.06 3.11 43.09
N ILE A 334 22.96 4.06 43.36
CA ILE A 334 23.11 4.70 44.68
C ILE A 334 21.98 5.72 44.93
N ALA A 335 21.45 6.36 43.88
CA ALA A 335 20.36 7.32 44.00
C ALA A 335 19.02 6.63 44.35
N ALA A 336 18.70 5.53 43.66
CA ALA A 336 17.47 4.78 43.91
C ALA A 336 17.46 4.15 45.32
N ALA A 337 18.57 3.55 45.75
CA ALA A 337 18.69 2.94 47.08
C ALA A 337 18.52 3.95 48.23
N LYS A 338 18.92 5.22 48.04
CA LYS A 338 18.73 6.26 49.06
C LYS A 338 17.28 6.74 49.17
N ALA A 339 16.49 6.66 48.10
CA ALA A 339 15.09 7.09 48.08
C ALA A 339 14.11 6.07 48.70
N GLN A 340 14.57 4.87 49.08
CA GLN A 340 13.75 3.83 49.73
C GLN A 340 14.08 3.64 51.21
N ALA A 341 14.97 4.44 51.79
CA ALA A 341 15.44 4.30 53.18
C ALA A 341 14.57 5.04 54.21
N GLU A 342 13.67 5.91 53.79
CA GLU A 342 12.85 6.78 54.65
C GLU A 342 11.36 6.63 54.29
N GLY A 343 10.59 5.89 55.11
CA GLY A 343 9.12 5.87 55.08
C GLY A 343 8.52 7.09 55.78
N THR A 344 7.21 7.34 55.85
CA THR A 344 5.97 6.55 55.57
C THR A 344 4.77 7.53 55.73
N PRO A 345 3.47 7.17 55.55
CA PRO A 345 2.81 6.07 54.84
C PRO A 345 1.73 6.57 53.84
N LEU A 346 0.67 5.78 53.59
CA LEU A 346 -0.39 5.96 52.58
C LEU A 346 -1.28 7.22 52.73
N GLY A 347 -1.76 7.72 51.58
CA GLY A 347 -2.96 8.57 51.41
C GLY A 347 -3.67 8.24 50.08
N THR A 348 -4.95 8.55 49.91
CA THR A 348 -5.79 8.02 48.80
C THR A 348 -6.62 9.12 48.09
N ILE A 349 -7.03 8.84 46.83
CA ILE A 349 -8.12 9.49 46.03
C ILE A 349 -7.75 10.73 45.17
N ALA A 350 -8.39 10.79 43.98
CA ALA A 350 -8.53 11.85 42.97
C ALA A 350 -7.25 12.29 42.20
N THR A 351 -7.23 12.58 40.88
CA THR A 351 -8.22 12.96 39.84
C THR A 351 -8.76 14.39 39.86
N THR A 352 -7.99 15.37 39.32
CA THR A 352 -8.46 16.51 38.48
C THR A 352 -7.28 17.35 37.99
N ALA A 353 -7.39 17.95 36.80
CA ALA A 353 -6.60 19.13 36.41
C ALA A 353 -7.41 20.42 36.70
N PRO A 354 -6.77 21.60 36.76
CA PRO A 354 -6.98 22.55 35.67
C PRO A 354 -5.69 23.29 35.23
N VAL A 355 -5.83 24.46 34.58
CA VAL A 355 -4.85 25.06 33.64
C VAL A 355 -4.34 26.43 34.13
N ALA A 356 -3.10 26.79 33.74
CA ALA A 356 -2.61 28.15 33.35
C ALA A 356 -1.42 28.79 34.12
N SER A 357 -0.57 29.45 33.32
CA SER A 357 0.20 30.69 33.58
C SER A 357 1.35 30.79 34.61
N LEU A 358 2.57 30.84 34.05
CA LEU A 358 3.52 31.98 34.07
C LEU A 358 4.16 32.54 35.37
N LEU A 359 5.47 32.83 35.25
CA LEU A 359 6.33 33.70 36.09
C LEU A 359 6.65 33.21 37.53
N SER A 360 7.76 33.58 38.19
CA SER A 360 9.10 34.01 37.75
C SER A 360 10.05 34.14 38.96
N LEU A 361 11.38 33.93 38.78
CA LEU A 361 12.48 34.35 39.70
C LEU A 361 12.46 33.70 41.11
N SER A 362 13.47 33.87 41.98
CA SER A 362 14.92 33.61 41.88
C SER A 362 15.53 33.78 43.30
N SER A 363 16.80 33.37 43.52
CA SER A 363 17.60 33.65 44.75
C SER A 363 17.11 32.94 46.06
N THR A 364 17.92 32.67 47.10
CA THR A 364 19.40 32.64 47.23
C THR A 364 19.81 31.58 48.28
N ALA A 365 21.09 31.18 48.29
CA ALA A 365 21.73 30.47 49.41
C ALA A 365 22.14 31.48 50.53
N PRO A 366 22.73 31.11 51.69
CA PRO A 366 24.09 30.51 51.73
C PRO A 366 24.46 29.62 52.95
N ASN A 367 25.72 29.16 52.97
CA ASN A 367 26.56 28.88 54.17
C ASN A 367 26.24 27.65 55.05
N THR A 368 27.20 26.96 55.72
CA THR A 368 28.68 27.09 55.76
C THR A 368 29.37 25.82 56.27
N ARG A 369 30.59 25.51 55.75
CA ARG A 369 31.75 24.87 56.44
C ARG A 369 31.55 23.41 56.97
N GLU A 370 32.58 22.62 57.28
CA GLU A 370 34.04 22.81 57.29
C GLU A 370 34.84 21.51 56.91
N SER A 371 36.16 21.52 57.11
CA SER A 371 37.18 20.43 57.06
C SER A 371 36.76 19.04 57.60
N SER A 372 37.36 17.88 57.23
CA SER A 372 38.47 17.47 56.32
C SER A 372 38.34 15.92 56.05
N SER A 373 39.30 15.05 55.62
CA SER A 373 40.78 15.07 55.43
C SER A 373 41.29 14.03 54.40
N THR A 374 42.62 13.97 54.25
CA THR A 374 43.47 12.91 53.62
C THR A 374 43.73 11.72 54.60
N PRO A 375 44.35 10.56 54.22
CA PRO A 375 45.33 10.34 53.13
C PRO A 375 45.27 9.05 52.28
N THR A 376 46.19 8.97 51.31
CA THR A 376 46.57 7.82 50.43
C THR A 376 47.62 6.90 51.06
N PRO A 377 47.79 5.64 50.59
CA PRO A 377 48.88 5.32 49.63
C PRO A 377 48.37 4.68 48.30
N THR A 378 49.00 4.77 47.11
CA THR A 378 50.27 4.13 46.61
C THR A 378 50.18 2.58 46.64
N THR A 379 50.48 1.78 45.58
CA THR A 379 51.61 1.82 44.62
C THR A 379 51.38 1.16 43.22
N ALA A 380 52.13 1.66 42.23
CA ALA A 380 52.86 0.97 41.14
C ALA A 380 52.18 0.04 40.08
N ALA A 381 52.50 0.33 38.80
CA ALA A 381 52.66 -0.65 37.71
C ALA A 381 54.16 -1.02 37.55
N PRO A 382 54.53 -2.10 36.80
CA PRO A 382 55.03 -1.92 35.43
C PRO A 382 54.75 -3.17 34.51
N PRO A 383 55.48 -3.45 33.40
CA PRO A 383 55.35 -2.76 32.11
C PRO A 383 55.12 -3.72 30.91
N ALA A 384 54.98 -3.14 29.70
CA ALA A 384 54.74 -3.88 28.45
C ALA A 384 55.99 -4.54 27.82
N LYS A 385 55.76 -5.47 26.88
CA LYS A 385 56.71 -5.86 25.82
C LYS A 385 56.10 -5.64 24.42
N ARG A 386 56.95 -5.48 23.40
CA ARG A 386 56.64 -4.92 22.06
C ARG A 386 57.52 -5.60 20.99
N ARG A 387 57.20 -5.42 19.69
CA ARG A 387 57.86 -5.97 18.46
C ARG A 387 57.40 -7.39 18.07
N ARG A 388 57.41 -7.80 16.78
CA ARG A 388 57.69 -7.12 15.48
C ARG A 388 56.82 -7.83 14.41
N MET A 389 56.05 -7.12 13.59
CA MET A 389 56.40 -6.73 12.20
C MET A 389 57.10 -7.81 11.36
N GLY A 390 56.37 -8.27 10.33
CA GLY A 390 56.84 -8.98 9.15
C GLY A 390 55.68 -9.10 8.16
N GLY A 391 55.93 -9.09 6.85
CA GLY A 391 54.87 -9.29 5.86
C GLY A 391 55.29 -8.93 4.44
N ASN A 392 54.54 -9.43 3.45
CA ASN A 392 54.28 -8.73 2.20
C ASN A 392 53.08 -9.34 1.44
N GLN A 393 52.45 -8.49 0.62
CA GLN A 393 51.72 -8.77 -0.63
C GLN A 393 51.21 -10.19 -0.93
N ALA A 394 49.88 -10.34 -0.94
CA ALA A 394 49.14 -11.11 -1.95
C ALA A 394 47.72 -10.50 -2.08
N SER A 395 47.17 -10.47 -3.29
CA SER A 395 45.86 -9.87 -3.59
C SER A 395 44.90 -10.88 -4.24
N VAL A 396 43.61 -10.54 -4.29
CA VAL A 396 42.51 -11.20 -5.04
C VAL A 396 42.50 -12.75 -5.09
N ASN A 397 41.70 -13.37 -4.21
CA ASN A 397 40.79 -14.52 -4.47
C ASN A 397 40.39 -15.25 -3.17
N ALA A 398 39.58 -14.61 -2.31
CA ALA A 398 39.22 -15.14 -0.98
C ALA A 398 37.71 -15.23 -0.66
N SER A 399 36.84 -14.97 -1.64
CA SER A 399 35.38 -14.92 -1.47
C SER A 399 34.61 -16.12 -2.06
N ALA A 400 35.16 -16.83 -3.06
CA ALA A 400 34.50 -17.99 -3.68
C ALA A 400 34.67 -19.30 -2.87
N ALA A 401 35.82 -19.51 -2.23
CA ALA A 401 36.19 -20.80 -1.63
C ALA A 401 35.50 -21.13 -0.28
N LYS A 402 34.77 -20.18 0.33
CA LYS A 402 34.18 -20.36 1.68
C LYS A 402 32.74 -20.88 1.71
N LEU A 403 32.04 -20.97 0.57
CA LEU A 403 30.67 -21.49 0.49
C LEU A 403 30.60 -22.99 0.15
N ALA A 404 31.59 -23.54 -0.55
CA ALA A 404 31.62 -24.95 -0.93
C ALA A 404 31.98 -25.91 0.22
N ALA A 405 32.69 -25.44 1.25
CA ALA A 405 33.23 -26.27 2.32
C ALA A 405 32.24 -26.60 3.47
N ALA A 406 31.02 -26.04 3.44
CA ALA A 406 30.01 -26.24 4.49
C ALA A 406 28.97 -27.34 4.18
N ALA A 407 28.98 -27.89 2.96
CA ALA A 407 27.94 -28.81 2.48
C ALA A 407 28.23 -30.31 2.75
N ASN A 408 29.47 -30.68 3.06
CA ASN A 408 29.90 -32.07 3.27
C ASN A 408 30.62 -32.23 4.61
N LEU A 409 29.86 -32.48 5.70
CA LEU A 409 30.28 -33.21 6.91
C LEU A 409 29.11 -33.30 7.90
N CYS A 410 28.18 -34.23 7.67
CA CYS A 410 27.19 -34.62 8.68
C CYS A 410 26.95 -36.13 8.58
N GLY A 411 27.47 -36.88 9.56
CA GLY A 411 26.97 -38.22 9.85
C GLY A 411 25.63 -38.11 10.59
N SER A 412 24.84 -39.18 10.58
CA SER A 412 23.60 -39.24 11.35
C SER A 412 23.87 -39.16 12.86
N ASP A 413 23.30 -38.18 13.54
CA ASP A 413 22.18 -38.37 14.47
C ASP A 413 21.73 -37.02 15.11
N ASP A 414 20.51 -36.99 15.68
CA ASP A 414 19.89 -35.88 16.43
C ASP A 414 19.86 -34.47 15.81
N LEU A 415 18.86 -34.22 14.96
CA LEU A 415 18.42 -32.87 14.54
C LEU A 415 17.38 -32.29 15.52
N PRO A 416 17.66 -31.19 16.25
CA PRO A 416 16.64 -30.50 17.04
C PRO A 416 15.72 -29.66 16.13
N THR A 417 14.41 -29.91 16.21
CA THR A 417 13.36 -29.18 15.47
C THR A 417 13.12 -27.77 16.03
N GLY A 418 14.10 -26.89 15.82
CA GLY A 418 14.16 -25.53 16.38
C GLY A 418 13.09 -24.57 15.82
N HIS A 419 11.92 -24.56 16.43
CA HIS A 419 10.85 -23.59 16.15
C HIS A 419 11.30 -22.17 16.55
N MET A 420 11.42 -21.25 15.59
CA MET A 420 11.83 -19.86 15.87
C MET A 420 10.69 -19.10 16.60
N PRO A 421 10.92 -18.56 17.82
CA PRO A 421 9.87 -17.92 18.61
C PRO A 421 9.52 -16.51 18.08
N MET A 422 8.69 -16.46 17.05
CA MET A 422 8.23 -15.22 16.42
C MET A 422 7.29 -14.44 17.35
N LYS A 423 7.63 -13.18 17.69
CA LYS A 423 6.78 -12.31 18.55
C LYS A 423 5.48 -11.97 17.81
N VAL A 424 4.37 -12.50 18.31
CA VAL A 424 3.02 -12.27 17.76
C VAL A 424 2.55 -10.84 18.09
N VAL A 425 1.91 -10.19 17.12
CA VAL A 425 1.25 -8.89 17.26
C VAL A 425 -0.19 -8.96 16.75
N LYS A 426 -1.05 -8.09 17.28
CA LYS A 426 -2.44 -7.90 16.82
C LYS A 426 -2.55 -6.54 16.15
N PHE A 427 -3.18 -6.49 14.99
CA PHE A 427 -3.43 -5.29 14.21
C PHE A 427 -4.94 -5.01 14.18
N GLY A 428 -5.37 -3.89 14.76
CA GLY A 428 -6.75 -3.40 14.65
C GLY A 428 -6.94 -2.72 13.30
N THR A 429 -7.82 -3.26 12.45
CA THR A 429 -7.99 -2.85 11.06
C THR A 429 -9.46 -2.64 10.75
N ASN A 430 -9.74 -1.91 9.66
CA ASN A 430 -11.07 -1.79 9.06
C ASN A 430 -12.14 -1.24 10.03
N VAL A 431 -11.75 -0.39 10.98
CA VAL A 431 -12.68 0.20 11.96
C VAL A 431 -13.51 1.26 11.25
N ASP A 432 -14.76 0.94 10.94
CA ASP A 432 -15.63 1.78 10.11
C ASP A 432 -16.12 3.04 10.86
N LEU A 433 -15.74 4.22 10.37
CA LEU A 433 -16.17 5.50 10.90
C LEU A 433 -17.34 6.12 10.11
N SER A 434 -18.07 5.34 9.30
CA SER A 434 -19.20 5.81 8.48
C SER A 434 -20.35 6.47 9.25
N ASP A 435 -20.53 6.13 10.53
CA ASP A 435 -21.70 6.56 11.31
C ASP A 435 -21.55 8.00 11.83
N GLU A 436 -22.18 8.94 11.12
CA GLU A 436 -22.23 10.37 11.48
C GLU A 436 -22.81 10.64 12.88
N THR A 437 -23.61 9.74 13.45
CA THR A 437 -24.14 9.90 14.82
C THR A 437 -23.10 9.55 15.89
N LYS A 438 -22.15 8.67 15.55
CA LYS A 438 -21.09 8.19 16.46
C LYS A 438 -19.78 8.96 16.31
N PHE A 439 -19.45 9.40 15.10
CA PHE A 439 -18.18 10.07 14.75
C PHE A 439 -18.34 11.50 14.17
N PRO A 440 -19.28 12.35 14.66
CA PRO A 440 -19.57 13.63 14.01
C PRO A 440 -18.39 14.60 14.03
N LEU A 441 -17.56 14.58 15.08
CA LEU A 441 -16.39 15.46 15.19
C LEU A 441 -15.29 15.03 14.22
N GLN A 442 -15.00 13.72 14.17
CA GLN A 442 -14.03 13.12 13.27
C GLN A 442 -14.38 13.39 11.81
N LEU A 443 -15.60 13.10 11.38
CA LEU A 443 -16.02 13.31 9.98
C LEU A 443 -16.09 14.81 9.62
N LYS A 444 -16.55 15.67 10.54
CA LYS A 444 -16.53 17.12 10.35
C LYS A 444 -15.11 17.66 10.17
N GLU A 445 -14.13 17.09 10.87
CA GLU A 445 -12.73 17.52 10.78
C GLU A 445 -12.10 17.16 9.43
N LEU A 446 -12.44 16.00 8.85
CA LEU A 446 -11.99 15.61 7.52
C LEU A 446 -12.59 16.48 6.39
N ASN A 447 -13.65 17.25 6.64
CA ASN A 447 -14.16 18.23 5.67
C ASN A 447 -13.21 19.43 5.45
N LYS A 448 -12.17 19.61 6.27
CA LYS A 448 -11.07 20.57 6.01
C LYS A 448 -10.19 20.17 4.80
N MET A 449 -10.27 18.93 4.34
CA MET A 449 -9.38 18.39 3.31
C MET A 449 -9.63 19.01 1.90
N PRO A 450 -8.59 19.06 1.04
CA PRO A 450 -8.74 19.46 -0.36
C PRO A 450 -9.75 18.61 -1.12
N ALA A 451 -10.47 19.20 -2.08
CA ALA A 451 -11.60 18.54 -2.75
C ALA A 451 -11.22 17.17 -3.36
N PHE A 452 -10.10 17.09 -4.08
CA PHE A 452 -9.59 15.86 -4.69
C PHE A 452 -9.21 14.74 -3.71
N THR A 453 -9.11 15.06 -2.41
CA THR A 453 -8.82 14.09 -1.33
C THR A 453 -10.01 13.81 -0.42
N ARG A 454 -11.15 14.53 -0.54
CA ARG A 454 -12.28 14.35 0.36
C ARG A 454 -13.07 13.08 0.03
N ASN A 455 -13.37 12.31 1.07
CA ASN A 455 -14.28 11.17 1.02
C ASN A 455 -15.61 11.54 0.33
N SER A 456 -16.22 12.63 0.79
CA SER A 456 -17.46 13.19 0.26
C SER A 456 -17.19 14.50 -0.49
N ALA A 457 -16.50 14.39 -1.64
CA ALA A 457 -16.11 15.56 -2.44
C ALA A 457 -17.24 16.11 -3.35
N GLY A 458 -18.39 15.44 -3.42
CA GLY A 458 -19.47 15.81 -4.34
C GLY A 458 -19.06 15.51 -5.78
N ALA A 459 -19.13 16.50 -6.67
CA ALA A 459 -18.86 16.34 -8.10
C ALA A 459 -17.41 15.98 -8.47
N CYS A 460 -16.45 16.11 -7.55
CA CYS A 460 -15.03 15.88 -7.82
C CYS A 460 -14.56 14.43 -7.58
N ASN A 461 -15.46 13.49 -7.25
CA ASN A 461 -15.10 12.11 -6.88
C ASN A 461 -16.12 11.11 -7.43
N LEU A 462 -15.69 10.21 -8.33
CA LEU A 462 -16.51 9.15 -8.93
C LEU A 462 -17.31 8.36 -7.86
N LEU A 463 -16.69 8.05 -6.71
CA LEU A 463 -17.30 7.25 -5.64
C LEU A 463 -18.41 8.00 -4.88
N SER A 464 -18.46 9.33 -4.97
CA SER A 464 -19.57 10.14 -4.45
C SER A 464 -20.83 10.04 -5.33
N HIS A 465 -20.71 9.62 -6.60
CA HIS A 465 -21.84 9.44 -7.51
C HIS A 465 -22.59 8.11 -7.35
N LEU A 466 -22.09 7.16 -6.56
CA LEU A 466 -22.72 5.83 -6.38
C LEU A 466 -24.13 5.88 -5.75
N GLY A 467 -24.45 6.94 -5.00
CA GLY A 467 -25.75 7.09 -4.32
C GLY A 467 -25.97 6.17 -3.12
N HIS A 468 -24.97 5.36 -2.74
CA HIS A 468 -24.97 4.47 -1.57
C HIS A 468 -23.54 4.29 -1.02
N SER A 469 -23.44 3.83 0.22
CA SER A 469 -22.17 3.59 0.91
C SER A 469 -21.50 2.29 0.45
N VAL A 470 -20.19 2.35 0.23
CA VAL A 470 -19.28 1.22 0.05
C VAL A 470 -18.24 1.31 1.16
N PHE A 471 -18.32 0.39 2.12
CA PHE A 471 -17.57 0.47 3.38
C PHE A 471 -16.06 0.42 3.17
N GLY A 472 -15.35 1.45 3.65
CA GLY A 472 -13.92 1.68 3.45
C GLY A 472 -13.54 2.40 2.15
N MET A 473 -14.45 2.52 1.17
CA MET A 473 -14.19 3.21 -0.09
C MET A 473 -14.68 4.66 -0.06
N ASN A 474 -16.00 4.89 -0.02
CA ASN A 474 -16.59 6.22 0.16
C ASN A 474 -17.05 6.47 1.61
N THR A 475 -16.42 5.77 2.54
CA THR A 475 -16.57 5.90 3.99
C THR A 475 -15.19 5.69 4.64
N VAL A 476 -14.94 6.38 5.74
CA VAL A 476 -13.62 6.42 6.38
C VAL A 476 -13.38 5.16 7.21
N GLN A 477 -12.28 4.47 6.98
CA GLN A 477 -11.78 3.42 7.87
C GLN A 477 -10.63 3.93 8.74
N MET A 478 -10.58 3.43 9.96
CA MET A 478 -9.49 3.64 10.92
C MET A 478 -8.72 2.35 11.18
N TYR A 479 -7.43 2.53 11.42
CA TYR A 479 -6.45 1.48 11.67
C TYR A 479 -5.71 1.81 12.97
N MET A 480 -5.59 0.85 13.89
CA MET A 480 -4.93 1.00 15.18
C MET A 480 -3.77 0.02 15.26
N LYS A 481 -2.53 0.51 15.36
CA LYS A 481 -1.31 -0.27 15.08
C LYS A 481 -0.34 -0.31 16.25
N VAL A 482 0.40 -1.41 16.34
CA VAL A 482 1.61 -1.59 17.16
C VAL A 482 2.81 -1.91 16.25
N PRO A 483 4.07 -1.74 16.69
CA PRO A 483 5.25 -2.04 15.87
C PRO A 483 5.21 -3.45 15.25
N GLY A 484 5.20 -3.54 13.92
CA GLY A 484 5.12 -4.78 13.16
C GLY A 484 3.74 -5.12 12.58
N CYS A 485 2.68 -4.35 12.84
CA CYS A 485 1.41 -4.51 12.12
C CYS A 485 1.60 -4.27 10.62
N ARG A 486 1.10 -5.19 9.78
CA ARG A 486 1.23 -5.17 8.32
C ARG A 486 -0.13 -5.06 7.62
N THR A 487 -0.23 -4.16 6.64
CA THR A 487 -1.16 -4.31 5.52
C THR A 487 -0.38 -5.01 4.39
N PRO A 488 -0.78 -6.22 3.96
CA PRO A 488 -0.07 -6.98 2.93
C PRO A 488 -0.12 -6.29 1.55
N GLY A 489 0.60 -6.86 0.59
CA GLY A 489 0.52 -6.47 -0.82
C GLY A 489 -0.90 -6.57 -1.35
N HIS A 490 -1.36 -5.52 -2.01
CA HIS A 490 -2.66 -5.48 -2.66
C HIS A 490 -2.72 -4.39 -3.75
N LEU A 491 -3.77 -4.46 -4.56
CA LEU A 491 -4.34 -3.34 -5.30
C LEU A 491 -5.52 -2.78 -4.51
N GLU A 492 -5.78 -1.49 -4.64
CA GLU A 492 -7.03 -0.90 -4.17
C GLU A 492 -8.24 -1.48 -4.91
N ASN A 493 -9.40 -1.53 -4.24
CA ASN A 493 -10.61 -2.12 -4.80
C ASN A 493 -11.00 -1.40 -6.11
N ASN A 494 -11.21 -2.16 -7.18
CA ASN A 494 -11.43 -1.63 -8.53
C ASN A 494 -10.38 -0.56 -8.97
N CYS A 495 -9.13 -0.69 -8.52
CA CYS A 495 -8.01 0.22 -8.83
C CYS A 495 -8.28 1.71 -8.59
N PHE A 496 -9.15 2.06 -7.63
CA PHE A 496 -9.38 3.44 -7.22
C PHE A 496 -8.15 4.02 -6.50
N ALA A 497 -7.97 5.35 -6.55
CA ALA A 497 -6.96 6.02 -5.75
C ALA A 497 -7.31 5.96 -4.25
N SER A 498 -6.33 6.18 -3.39
CA SER A 498 -6.46 6.04 -1.93
C SER A 498 -5.74 7.15 -1.19
N VAL A 499 -6.35 7.58 -0.09
CA VAL A 499 -5.86 8.65 0.78
C VAL A 499 -5.64 8.07 2.16
N ASN A 500 -4.42 8.20 2.70
CA ASN A 500 -4.09 7.74 4.05
C ASN A 500 -3.41 8.84 4.87
N ILE A 501 -3.92 9.11 6.09
CA ILE A 501 -3.30 10.03 7.05
C ILE A 501 -2.81 9.23 8.26
N ASN A 502 -1.53 9.39 8.62
CA ASN A 502 -1.00 8.87 9.88
C ASN A 502 -1.31 9.85 11.01
N ILE A 503 -2.10 9.41 11.99
CA ILE A 503 -2.44 10.16 13.20
C ILE A 503 -1.24 10.26 14.16
N GLY A 504 -0.31 9.31 14.05
CA GLY A 504 0.81 9.17 14.97
C GLY A 504 0.40 8.48 16.29
N PRO A 505 1.26 8.59 17.33
CA PRO A 505 2.52 9.32 17.36
C PRO A 505 3.64 8.66 16.52
N GLY A 506 3.59 7.34 16.32
CA GLY A 506 4.62 6.58 15.61
C GLY A 506 4.58 6.65 14.08
N GLU A 507 5.63 6.14 13.44
CA GLU A 507 5.82 6.18 11.98
C GLU A 507 5.33 4.87 11.28
N CYS A 508 5.00 4.97 10.00
CA CYS A 508 4.73 3.83 9.11
C CYS A 508 5.75 3.79 7.96
N GLU A 509 6.23 2.59 7.62
CA GLU A 509 7.00 2.32 6.41
C GLU A 509 6.05 1.90 5.28
N TRP A 510 6.24 2.51 4.10
CA TRP A 510 5.43 2.31 2.91
C TRP A 510 6.28 1.80 1.76
N PHE A 511 5.68 0.92 0.98
CA PHE A 511 6.23 0.33 -0.23
C PHE A 511 5.22 0.41 -1.36
N GLY A 512 5.64 0.86 -2.53
CA GLY A 512 4.76 1.02 -3.70
C GLY A 512 5.44 0.62 -5.00
N VAL A 513 4.67 0.09 -5.93
CA VAL A 513 5.06 -0.34 -7.26
C VAL A 513 4.06 0.25 -8.26
N ASP A 514 4.55 0.77 -9.38
CA ASP A 514 3.73 1.40 -10.41
C ASP A 514 2.70 0.40 -11.00
N TYR A 515 1.54 0.89 -11.41
CA TYR A 515 0.50 0.10 -12.08
C TYR A 515 1.08 -0.64 -13.29
N GLU A 516 2.03 -0.07 -14.04
CA GLU A 516 2.64 -0.74 -15.20
C GLU A 516 3.31 -2.11 -14.86
N TYR A 517 3.68 -2.35 -13.60
CA TYR A 517 4.26 -3.62 -13.13
C TYR A 517 3.26 -4.55 -12.42
N TRP A 518 1.98 -4.17 -12.24
CA TRP A 518 0.97 -5.09 -11.68
C TRP A 518 0.89 -6.44 -12.43
N PRO A 519 1.04 -6.50 -13.79
CA PRO A 519 1.05 -7.77 -14.51
C PRO A 519 2.26 -8.65 -14.15
N VAL A 520 3.40 -8.03 -13.85
CA VAL A 520 4.63 -8.71 -13.43
C VAL A 520 4.47 -9.29 -12.03
N VAL A 521 3.97 -8.49 -11.08
CA VAL A 521 3.71 -8.94 -9.70
C VAL A 521 2.65 -10.05 -9.69
N ASN A 522 1.58 -9.90 -10.47
CA ASN A 522 0.56 -10.93 -10.67
C ASN A 522 1.19 -12.23 -11.19
N LYS A 523 2.06 -12.19 -12.20
CA LYS A 523 2.76 -13.40 -12.66
C LYS A 523 3.61 -14.02 -11.55
N MET A 524 4.38 -13.22 -10.81
CA MET A 524 5.23 -13.72 -9.71
C MET A 524 4.43 -14.41 -8.60
N LEU A 525 3.19 -13.98 -8.33
CA LEU A 525 2.26 -14.63 -7.41
C LEU A 525 1.67 -15.92 -7.99
N ASN A 526 1.23 -15.91 -9.25
CA ASN A 526 0.74 -17.12 -9.93
C ASN A 526 1.82 -18.22 -10.02
N ASP A 527 3.07 -17.84 -10.29
CA ASP A 527 4.24 -18.74 -10.26
C ASP A 527 4.46 -19.38 -8.88
N ARG A 528 3.96 -18.74 -7.81
CA ARG A 528 3.98 -19.21 -6.41
C ARG A 528 2.65 -19.85 -5.97
N LYS A 529 1.68 -20.01 -6.88
CA LYS A 529 0.31 -20.50 -6.64
C LYS A 529 -0.50 -19.60 -5.68
N MET A 530 -0.28 -18.29 -5.74
CA MET A 530 -0.98 -17.26 -4.95
C MET A 530 -1.83 -16.35 -5.84
N ASP A 531 -2.97 -15.90 -5.34
CA ASP A 531 -3.91 -14.99 -6.01
C ASP A 531 -3.68 -13.53 -5.55
N LEU A 532 -3.46 -12.63 -6.53
CA LEU A 532 -3.21 -11.20 -6.33
C LEU A 532 -4.25 -10.49 -5.45
N MET A 533 -5.52 -10.86 -5.60
CA MET A 533 -6.67 -10.17 -5.01
C MET A 533 -7.20 -10.86 -3.73
N LYS A 534 -6.90 -12.15 -3.55
CA LYS A 534 -7.47 -12.97 -2.47
C LYS A 534 -6.48 -13.31 -1.35
N ASP A 535 -5.19 -13.48 -1.67
CA ASP A 535 -4.21 -13.95 -0.69
C ASP A 535 -3.52 -12.82 0.09
N SER A 536 -3.02 -13.14 1.28
CA SER A 536 -2.23 -12.24 2.12
C SER A 536 -0.74 -12.44 1.81
N TRP A 537 -0.15 -11.55 1.00
CA TRP A 537 1.25 -11.67 0.54
C TRP A 537 2.16 -10.50 0.97
N TRP A 538 3.46 -10.75 1.08
CA TRP A 538 4.50 -9.75 1.35
C TRP A 538 5.71 -10.00 0.44
N PRO A 539 6.03 -9.11 -0.52
CA PRO A 539 7.10 -9.35 -1.47
C PRO A 539 8.49 -9.53 -0.85
N ASN A 540 9.27 -10.45 -1.41
CA ASN A 540 10.70 -10.53 -1.17
C ASN A 540 11.43 -9.52 -2.09
N PHE A 541 12.30 -8.68 -1.51
CA PHE A 541 13.01 -7.64 -2.26
C PHE A 541 13.97 -8.18 -3.32
N GLU A 542 14.66 -9.29 -3.05
CA GLU A 542 15.54 -9.90 -4.05
C GLU A 542 14.74 -10.38 -5.27
N ASP A 543 13.54 -10.89 -5.08
CA ASP A 543 12.69 -11.39 -6.17
C ASP A 543 12.19 -10.23 -7.06
N LEU A 544 11.80 -9.11 -6.45
CA LEU A 544 11.48 -7.89 -7.19
C LEU A 544 12.70 -7.35 -7.97
N ILE A 545 13.88 -7.39 -7.35
CA ILE A 545 15.16 -7.00 -7.98
C ILE A 545 15.50 -7.93 -9.16
N LYS A 546 15.43 -9.25 -8.99
CA LYS A 546 15.64 -10.27 -10.04
C LYS A 546 14.64 -10.07 -11.20
N ALA A 547 13.40 -9.70 -10.89
CA ALA A 547 12.36 -9.40 -11.88
C ALA A 547 12.47 -8.01 -12.53
N ARG A 548 13.40 -7.14 -12.09
CA ARG A 548 13.49 -5.72 -12.48
C ARG A 548 12.18 -4.96 -12.29
N VAL A 549 11.54 -5.15 -11.14
CA VAL A 549 10.37 -4.37 -10.70
C VAL A 549 10.87 -3.19 -9.86
N PRO A 550 10.66 -1.93 -10.29
CA PRO A 550 11.01 -0.75 -9.50
C PRO A 550 10.09 -0.61 -8.28
N VAL A 551 10.65 -0.16 -7.15
CA VAL A 551 9.95 -0.03 -5.86
C VAL A 551 10.22 1.33 -5.24
N TYR A 552 9.15 2.04 -4.90
CA TYR A 552 9.16 3.18 -3.97
C TYR A 552 9.24 2.67 -2.53
N ARG A 553 10.16 3.18 -1.70
CA ARG A 553 10.25 2.89 -0.26
C ARG A 553 10.41 4.20 0.52
N PHE A 554 9.55 4.44 1.52
CA PHE A 554 9.57 5.68 2.31
C PHE A 554 8.91 5.56 3.69
N THR A 555 9.05 6.61 4.50
CA THR A 555 8.48 6.68 5.86
C THR A 555 7.44 7.81 5.97
N GLN A 556 6.22 7.45 6.34
CA GLN A 556 5.11 8.35 6.67
C GLN A 556 5.12 8.66 8.17
N LYS A 557 5.24 9.94 8.52
CA LYS A 557 5.24 10.44 9.90
C LYS A 557 3.85 10.88 10.35
N ALA A 558 3.68 11.10 11.64
CA ALA A 558 2.48 11.73 12.19
C ALA A 558 2.17 13.04 11.44
N GLY A 559 0.93 13.20 10.97
CA GLY A 559 0.48 14.33 10.16
C GLY A 559 0.81 14.28 8.66
N ASP A 560 1.64 13.34 8.19
CA ASP A 560 1.85 13.14 6.75
C ASP A 560 0.65 12.43 6.11
N LEU A 561 0.22 12.94 4.95
CA LEU A 561 -0.69 12.23 4.06
C LEU A 561 0.10 11.42 3.03
N VAL A 562 -0.34 10.20 2.76
CA VAL A 562 0.06 9.42 1.58
C VAL A 562 -1.09 9.41 0.59
N TRP A 563 -0.77 9.80 -0.64
CA TRP A 563 -1.62 9.61 -1.80
C TRP A 563 -1.14 8.36 -2.53
N VAL A 564 -2.04 7.40 -2.77
CA VAL A 564 -1.82 6.24 -3.64
C VAL A 564 -2.65 6.47 -4.90
N GLY A 565 -2.00 6.52 -6.05
CA GLY A 565 -2.65 6.64 -7.35
C GLY A 565 -3.42 5.38 -7.71
N GLY A 566 -4.43 5.53 -8.58
CA GLY A 566 -5.23 4.40 -9.05
C GLY A 566 -4.34 3.30 -9.64
N GLY A 567 -4.55 2.07 -9.20
CA GLY A 567 -3.77 0.91 -9.66
C GLY A 567 -2.37 0.74 -9.06
N CYS A 568 -1.90 1.61 -8.15
CA CYS A 568 -0.59 1.38 -7.52
C CYS A 568 -0.63 0.17 -6.57
N VAL A 569 0.23 -0.81 -6.86
CA VAL A 569 0.41 -2.01 -6.03
C VAL A 569 1.24 -1.63 -4.80
N HIS A 570 0.73 -1.83 -3.59
CA HIS A 570 1.40 -1.32 -2.39
C HIS A 570 1.23 -2.20 -1.15
N TRP A 571 2.15 -2.03 -0.18
CA TRP A 571 2.14 -2.69 1.13
C TRP A 571 2.72 -1.78 2.22
N VAL A 572 2.33 -2.00 3.48
CA VAL A 572 2.58 -1.04 4.57
C VAL A 572 2.91 -1.75 5.88
N GLN A 573 3.88 -1.25 6.65
CA GLN A 573 4.18 -1.74 7.99
C GLN A 573 4.27 -0.60 9.03
N ALA A 574 3.69 -0.81 10.21
CA ALA A 574 3.90 0.05 11.37
C ALA A 574 5.33 -0.08 11.93
N ILE A 575 6.06 1.03 12.03
CA ILE A 575 7.34 1.12 12.73
C ILE A 575 7.08 1.33 14.23
N GLY A 576 6.14 2.24 14.55
CA GLY A 576 5.76 2.61 15.91
C GLY A 576 4.35 2.20 16.34
N TRP A 577 3.95 2.70 17.50
CA TRP A 577 2.54 2.72 17.92
C TRP A 577 1.88 3.94 17.28
N CYS A 578 0.92 3.71 16.41
CA CYS A 578 0.23 4.76 15.67
C CYS A 578 -1.18 4.35 15.28
N ASN A 579 -2.00 5.33 14.93
CA ASN A 579 -3.25 5.10 14.21
C ASN A 579 -3.14 5.70 12.80
N ASN A 580 -3.90 5.17 11.85
CA ASN A 580 -4.12 5.80 10.55
C ASN A 580 -5.64 5.93 10.30
N VAL A 581 -6.02 6.88 9.45
CA VAL A 581 -7.32 6.86 8.76
C VAL A 581 -7.10 6.79 7.26
N ALA A 582 -7.98 6.10 6.54
CA ALA A 582 -7.96 6.03 5.09
C ALA A 582 -9.36 5.91 4.47
N TRP A 583 -9.45 6.23 3.18
CA TRP A 583 -10.61 6.06 2.32
C TRP A 583 -10.15 6.15 0.85
N ASN A 584 -10.97 5.65 -0.08
CA ASN A 584 -10.70 5.79 -1.51
C ASN A 584 -11.26 7.09 -2.08
N VAL A 585 -10.68 7.54 -3.19
CA VAL A 585 -11.23 8.59 -4.04
C VAL A 585 -11.11 8.17 -5.50
N GLY A 586 -12.08 8.57 -6.32
CA GLY A 586 -12.02 8.40 -7.77
C GLY A 586 -11.83 9.73 -8.47
N PRO A 587 -10.58 10.09 -8.85
CA PRO A 587 -10.31 11.18 -9.78
C PRO A 587 -11.26 11.18 -10.98
N MET A 588 -11.79 12.35 -11.33
CA MET A 588 -12.68 12.54 -12.49
C MET A 588 -11.86 12.56 -13.80
N THR A 589 -11.13 11.49 -14.07
CA THR A 589 -10.27 11.34 -15.26
C THR A 589 -10.65 10.08 -16.05
N SER A 590 -10.35 10.10 -17.36
CA SER A 590 -10.49 8.92 -18.22
C SER A 590 -9.63 7.76 -17.73
N GLU A 591 -8.42 8.05 -17.26
CA GLU A 591 -7.41 7.05 -16.88
C GLU A 591 -7.85 6.28 -15.64
N GLN A 592 -8.40 6.97 -14.63
CA GLN A 592 -8.98 6.32 -13.46
C GLN A 592 -10.17 5.44 -13.85
N LEU A 593 -11.08 5.93 -14.68
CA LEU A 593 -12.27 5.18 -15.10
C LEU A 593 -11.90 3.94 -15.94
N GLU A 594 -10.93 4.06 -16.85
CA GLU A 594 -10.42 2.95 -17.66
C GLU A 594 -9.75 1.88 -16.81
N MET A 595 -8.89 2.26 -15.85
CA MET A 595 -8.30 1.30 -14.90
C MET A 595 -9.37 0.60 -14.06
N SER A 596 -10.39 1.33 -13.59
CA SER A 596 -11.46 0.74 -12.78
C SER A 596 -12.41 -0.17 -13.57
N LEU A 597 -12.66 0.13 -14.84
CA LEU A 597 -13.39 -0.75 -15.75
C LEU A 597 -12.57 -2.00 -16.11
N TYR A 598 -11.27 -1.87 -16.35
CA TYR A 598 -10.38 -3.03 -16.58
C TYR A 598 -10.37 -3.94 -15.35
N ALA A 599 -10.15 -3.37 -14.15
CA ALA A 599 -10.19 -4.11 -12.90
C ALA A 599 -11.55 -4.80 -12.67
N TYR A 600 -12.66 -4.18 -13.09
CA TYR A 600 -13.99 -4.76 -12.99
C TYR A 600 -14.18 -6.00 -13.89
N GLU A 601 -13.68 -5.99 -15.12
CA GLU A 601 -13.70 -7.18 -16.01
C GLU A 601 -12.67 -8.24 -15.58
N TRP A 602 -11.51 -7.84 -15.05
CA TRP A 602 -10.53 -8.76 -14.47
C TRP A 602 -11.07 -9.47 -13.22
N ASN A 603 -11.80 -8.75 -12.36
CA ASN A 603 -12.48 -9.30 -11.19
C ASN A 603 -13.52 -10.36 -11.59
N LYS A 604 -14.35 -10.10 -12.61
CA LYS A 604 -15.25 -11.12 -13.19
C LYS A 604 -14.51 -12.38 -13.63
N LEU A 605 -13.41 -12.22 -14.38
CA LEU A 605 -12.60 -13.34 -14.88
C LEU A 605 -12.00 -14.18 -13.75
N THR A 606 -11.53 -13.52 -12.68
CA THR A 606 -10.85 -14.17 -11.54
C THR A 606 -11.81 -14.65 -10.44
N ASN A 607 -13.13 -14.50 -10.60
CA ASN A 607 -14.14 -14.73 -9.56
C ASN A 607 -13.81 -13.95 -8.26
N TYR A 608 -13.56 -12.64 -8.41
CA TYR A 608 -13.44 -11.68 -7.33
C TYR A 608 -14.58 -10.65 -7.40
N ARG A 609 -15.06 -10.16 -6.26
CA ARG A 609 -16.17 -9.21 -6.22
C ARG A 609 -15.69 -7.77 -6.40
N SER A 610 -16.13 -7.12 -7.45
CA SER A 610 -16.00 -5.66 -7.59
C SER A 610 -16.85 -4.93 -6.56
N LEU A 611 -16.24 -4.32 -5.55
CA LEU A 611 -16.96 -3.51 -4.55
C LEU A 611 -17.57 -2.24 -5.17
N VAL A 612 -17.02 -1.74 -6.28
CA VAL A 612 -17.61 -0.65 -7.05
C VAL A 612 -18.46 -1.23 -8.19
N PRO A 613 -19.78 -0.98 -8.21
CA PRO A 613 -20.67 -1.41 -9.28
C PRO A 613 -20.49 -0.48 -10.49
N MET A 614 -19.56 -0.83 -11.39
CA MET A 614 -19.12 0.05 -12.48
C MET A 614 -20.20 0.33 -13.54
N GLN A 615 -21.14 -0.59 -13.74
CA GLN A 615 -22.24 -0.39 -14.69
C GLN A 615 -23.22 0.66 -14.15
N HIS A 616 -23.68 0.48 -12.91
CA HIS A 616 -24.46 1.48 -12.16
C HIS A 616 -23.73 2.83 -12.06
N LEU A 617 -22.43 2.83 -11.76
CA LEU A 617 -21.64 4.06 -11.66
C LEU A 617 -21.69 4.85 -12.97
N CYS A 618 -21.49 4.23 -14.12
CA CYS A 618 -21.56 4.93 -15.41
C CYS A 618 -22.94 5.54 -15.70
N TRP A 619 -24.03 4.86 -15.32
CA TRP A 619 -25.38 5.45 -15.38
C TRP A 619 -25.56 6.62 -14.42
N GLN A 620 -25.00 6.56 -13.20
CA GLN A 620 -25.03 7.70 -12.27
C GLN A 620 -24.18 8.87 -12.75
N LEU A 621 -23.04 8.65 -13.38
CA LEU A 621 -22.25 9.73 -13.98
C LEU A 621 -23.05 10.42 -15.11
N ALA A 622 -23.76 9.65 -15.93
CA ALA A 622 -24.62 10.18 -16.99
C ALA A 622 -25.85 10.99 -16.50
N ILE A 623 -26.26 10.80 -15.24
CA ILE A 623 -27.31 11.61 -14.59
C ILE A 623 -26.71 12.88 -13.95
N ASN A 624 -25.56 12.74 -13.28
CA ASN A 624 -25.07 13.73 -12.31
C ASN A 624 -23.90 14.60 -12.80
N VAL A 625 -23.24 14.25 -13.91
CA VAL A 625 -21.99 14.90 -14.35
C VAL A 625 -22.20 15.63 -15.68
N ARG A 626 -21.66 16.85 -15.78
CA ARG A 626 -21.55 17.59 -17.05
C ARG A 626 -20.21 17.29 -17.70
N PHE A 627 -20.22 16.61 -18.84
CA PHE A 627 -19.01 16.13 -19.50
C PHE A 627 -18.35 17.24 -20.35
N THR A 628 -17.09 17.59 -20.06
CA THR A 628 -16.27 18.46 -20.94
C THR A 628 -15.18 17.70 -21.69
N ASN A 629 -14.59 16.68 -21.04
CA ASN A 629 -13.51 15.88 -21.62
C ASN A 629 -14.06 14.80 -22.57
N GLN A 630 -13.59 14.82 -23.82
CA GLN A 630 -14.02 13.91 -24.88
C GLN A 630 -13.73 12.43 -24.57
N LYS A 631 -12.59 12.12 -23.94
CA LYS A 631 -12.18 10.74 -23.67
C LYS A 631 -13.05 10.13 -22.57
N PHE A 632 -13.22 10.82 -21.45
CA PHE A 632 -14.10 10.44 -20.35
C PHE A 632 -15.56 10.28 -20.80
N PHE A 633 -16.06 11.19 -21.64
CA PHE A 633 -17.38 11.07 -22.29
C PHE A 633 -17.49 9.81 -23.14
N ASN A 634 -16.52 9.53 -24.02
CA ASN A 634 -16.52 8.34 -24.88
C ASN A 634 -16.54 7.04 -24.07
N VAL A 635 -15.78 6.98 -22.97
CA VAL A 635 -15.75 5.80 -22.08
C VAL A 635 -17.14 5.59 -21.44
N VAL A 636 -17.74 6.61 -20.83
CA VAL A 636 -19.07 6.49 -20.19
C VAL A 636 -20.16 6.16 -21.23
N LYS A 637 -20.27 6.93 -22.32
CA LYS A 637 -21.28 6.70 -23.37
C LYS A 637 -21.13 5.32 -24.01
N GLY A 638 -19.88 4.84 -24.19
CA GLY A 638 -19.61 3.47 -24.64
C GLY A 638 -20.09 2.39 -23.66
N VAL A 639 -19.86 2.56 -22.37
CA VAL A 639 -20.43 1.68 -21.33
C VAL A 639 -21.96 1.69 -21.38
N LEU A 640 -22.60 2.85 -21.57
CA LEU A 640 -24.06 2.92 -21.68
C LEU A 640 -24.59 2.20 -22.94
N ILE A 641 -23.91 2.30 -24.09
CA ILE A 641 -24.31 1.60 -25.34
C ILE A 641 -24.37 0.09 -25.10
N ARG A 642 -23.31 -0.48 -24.50
CA ARG A 642 -23.23 -1.89 -24.12
C ARG A 642 -24.33 -2.26 -23.11
N SER A 643 -24.50 -1.41 -22.09
CA SER A 643 -25.43 -1.63 -20.99
C SER A 643 -26.91 -1.60 -21.41
N LEU A 644 -27.32 -0.59 -22.17
CA LEU A 644 -28.69 -0.45 -22.68
C LEU A 644 -29.04 -1.61 -23.62
N SER A 645 -28.13 -1.92 -24.55
CA SER A 645 -28.24 -3.07 -25.45
C SER A 645 -28.43 -4.37 -24.67
N PHE A 646 -27.54 -4.69 -23.72
CA PHE A 646 -27.61 -5.95 -22.98
C PHE A 646 -28.85 -6.03 -22.07
N CYS A 647 -29.29 -4.92 -21.45
CA CYS A 647 -30.56 -4.90 -20.72
C CYS A 647 -31.75 -5.23 -21.63
N ARG A 648 -31.77 -4.68 -22.85
CA ARG A 648 -32.82 -4.95 -23.84
C ARG A 648 -32.76 -6.40 -24.33
N MET A 649 -31.57 -6.92 -24.63
CA MET A 649 -31.37 -8.33 -24.99
C MET A 649 -31.85 -9.29 -23.89
N ILE A 650 -31.65 -8.97 -22.60
CA ILE A 650 -32.18 -9.78 -21.48
C ILE A 650 -33.71 -9.73 -21.45
N TYR A 651 -34.31 -8.55 -21.57
CA TYR A 651 -35.77 -8.38 -21.61
C TYR A 651 -36.37 -9.22 -22.76
N ASP A 652 -35.86 -9.02 -23.97
CA ASP A 652 -36.27 -9.73 -25.19
C ASP A 652 -36.09 -11.26 -25.07
N TYR A 653 -35.02 -11.72 -24.42
CA TYR A 653 -34.77 -13.16 -24.20
C TYR A 653 -35.78 -13.80 -23.25
N ILE A 654 -36.24 -13.08 -22.23
CA ILE A 654 -37.20 -13.57 -21.23
C ILE A 654 -38.64 -13.49 -21.76
N GLU A 655 -39.00 -12.40 -22.44
CA GLU A 655 -40.32 -12.23 -23.07
C GLU A 655 -40.58 -13.27 -24.18
N THR A 656 -39.54 -13.68 -24.92
CA THR A 656 -39.66 -14.70 -25.99
C THR A 656 -39.63 -16.16 -25.53
N ARG A 657 -39.20 -16.45 -24.30
CA ARG A 657 -38.98 -17.84 -23.82
C ARG A 657 -39.75 -18.24 -22.58
N THR A 658 -40.20 -17.29 -21.77
CA THR A 658 -40.86 -17.57 -20.48
C THR A 658 -42.29 -17.04 -20.49
N LYS A 659 -43.13 -17.57 -19.60
CA LYS A 659 -44.46 -17.00 -19.32
C LYS A 659 -44.43 -16.00 -18.15
N ASN A 660 -43.24 -15.72 -17.61
CA ASN A 660 -43.08 -14.88 -16.42
C ASN A 660 -43.05 -13.40 -16.81
N ALA A 661 -44.14 -12.69 -16.52
CA ALA A 661 -44.23 -11.25 -16.70
C ALA A 661 -43.12 -10.53 -15.90
N ILE A 662 -42.30 -9.76 -16.60
CA ILE A 662 -41.26 -8.90 -16.02
C ILE A 662 -41.96 -7.79 -15.22
N LYS A 663 -41.63 -7.65 -13.94
CA LYS A 663 -42.28 -6.68 -13.04
C LYS A 663 -41.41 -5.44 -12.87
N TYR A 664 -41.97 -4.25 -13.07
CA TYR A 664 -41.28 -3.01 -12.71
C TYR A 664 -41.22 -2.87 -11.18
N GLN A 665 -40.01 -2.69 -10.64
CA GLN A 665 -39.76 -2.39 -9.23
C GLN A 665 -38.67 -1.32 -9.14
N PRO A 666 -39.04 -0.02 -9.05
CA PRO A 666 -38.07 1.08 -9.07
C PRO A 666 -37.14 1.06 -7.85
N ARG A 667 -35.93 1.59 -8.01
CA ARG A 667 -34.97 1.70 -6.91
C ARG A 667 -35.43 2.69 -5.84
N ILE A 668 -35.25 2.34 -4.58
CA ILE A 668 -35.42 3.28 -3.47
C ILE A 668 -34.17 4.15 -3.28
N LYS A 669 -34.34 5.35 -2.72
CA LYS A 669 -33.20 6.26 -2.46
C LYS A 669 -32.24 5.63 -1.45
N GLY A 670 -30.97 5.51 -1.81
CA GLY A 670 -29.94 4.87 -0.98
C GLY A 670 -29.82 3.34 -1.18
N GLU A 671 -30.58 2.75 -2.11
CA GLU A 671 -30.50 1.32 -2.41
C GLU A 671 -29.11 0.95 -2.96
N ALA A 672 -28.40 0.08 -2.25
CA ALA A 672 -27.14 -0.48 -2.73
C ALA A 672 -27.33 -1.30 -4.01
N SER A 673 -26.33 -1.32 -4.89
CA SER A 673 -26.42 -2.09 -6.13
C SER A 673 -26.40 -3.60 -5.86
N HIS A 674 -27.12 -4.35 -6.69
CA HIS A 674 -27.29 -5.79 -6.53
C HIS A 674 -26.17 -6.60 -7.16
N TYR A 675 -25.93 -7.78 -6.59
CA TYR A 675 -24.88 -8.71 -7.00
C TYR A 675 -25.44 -10.13 -7.04
N CYS A 676 -24.93 -10.95 -7.96
CA CYS A 676 -25.39 -12.33 -8.14
C CYS A 676 -24.95 -13.22 -6.98
N HIS A 677 -25.90 -13.86 -6.29
CA HIS A 677 -25.65 -14.75 -5.15
C HIS A 677 -24.71 -15.94 -5.46
N ASN A 678 -24.61 -16.35 -6.75
CA ASN A 678 -23.80 -17.50 -7.17
C ASN A 678 -22.41 -17.15 -7.74
N CYS A 679 -22.13 -15.89 -8.06
CA CYS A 679 -20.85 -15.50 -8.71
C CYS A 679 -20.39 -14.06 -8.46
N ASP A 680 -21.06 -13.32 -7.57
CA ASP A 680 -20.70 -11.96 -7.11
C ASP A 680 -20.46 -10.89 -8.21
N ILE A 681 -20.93 -11.12 -9.44
CA ILE A 681 -20.98 -10.08 -10.48
C ILE A 681 -22.13 -9.10 -10.22
N GLU A 682 -21.96 -7.83 -10.62
CA GLU A 682 -23.02 -6.81 -10.59
C GLU A 682 -24.24 -7.28 -11.41
N VAL A 683 -25.45 -7.04 -10.88
CA VAL A 683 -26.71 -7.30 -11.58
C VAL A 683 -27.44 -5.97 -11.76
N PHE A 684 -27.23 -5.34 -12.90
CA PHE A 684 -27.80 -4.04 -13.23
C PHE A 684 -29.17 -4.17 -13.94
N ASN A 685 -30.16 -3.41 -13.47
CA ASN A 685 -31.52 -3.27 -13.98
C ASN A 685 -32.39 -4.53 -14.00
N MET A 686 -31.96 -5.61 -14.66
CA MET A 686 -32.73 -6.85 -14.84
C MET A 686 -32.35 -7.86 -13.76
N LEU A 687 -33.11 -7.87 -12.65
CA LEU A 687 -32.84 -8.75 -11.50
C LEU A 687 -33.61 -10.05 -11.62
N PHE A 688 -32.94 -11.19 -11.42
CA PHE A 688 -33.60 -12.49 -11.27
C PHE A 688 -33.68 -12.80 -9.78
N VAL A 689 -34.88 -12.88 -9.21
CA VAL A 689 -35.08 -13.01 -7.76
C VAL A 689 -35.74 -14.34 -7.42
N LYS A 690 -35.09 -15.11 -6.54
CA LYS A 690 -35.60 -16.37 -5.99
C LYS A 690 -35.45 -16.37 -4.47
N GLU A 691 -36.35 -17.04 -3.77
CA GLU A 691 -36.23 -17.24 -2.33
C GLU A 691 -35.19 -18.31 -2.00
N HIS A 692 -34.31 -18.04 -1.03
CA HIS A 692 -33.26 -18.95 -0.59
C HIS A 692 -33.01 -18.79 0.91
N HIS A 693 -33.40 -19.80 1.70
CA HIS A 693 -33.41 -19.80 3.17
C HIS A 693 -34.14 -18.58 3.77
N ASN A 694 -35.44 -18.46 3.46
CA ASN A 694 -36.36 -17.43 3.97
C ASN A 694 -35.89 -15.98 3.69
N LYS A 695 -35.10 -15.79 2.62
CA LYS A 695 -34.59 -14.50 2.15
C LYS A 695 -34.56 -14.48 0.63
N PHE A 696 -35.07 -13.41 0.02
CA PHE A 696 -34.92 -13.20 -1.40
C PHE A 696 -33.46 -12.92 -1.77
N ARG A 697 -32.98 -13.55 -2.83
CA ARG A 697 -31.62 -13.39 -3.38
C ARG A 697 -31.68 -13.00 -4.84
N VAL A 698 -30.76 -12.13 -5.26
CA VAL A 698 -30.61 -11.69 -6.65
C VAL A 698 -29.60 -12.59 -7.36
N PHE A 699 -29.89 -12.93 -8.60
CA PHE A 699 -29.06 -13.71 -9.51
C PHE A 699 -28.91 -12.97 -10.84
N CYS A 700 -27.82 -13.21 -11.55
CA CYS A 700 -27.65 -12.71 -12.93
C CYS A 700 -28.31 -13.68 -13.93
N VAL A 701 -28.61 -13.18 -15.14
CA VAL A 701 -29.23 -13.97 -16.21
C VAL A 701 -28.46 -15.26 -16.54
N HIS A 702 -27.12 -15.23 -16.53
CA HIS A 702 -26.28 -16.39 -16.82
C HIS A 702 -26.25 -17.45 -15.70
N CYS A 703 -26.65 -17.09 -14.48
CA CYS A 703 -26.85 -18.03 -13.39
C CYS A 703 -28.29 -18.56 -13.39
N ALA A 704 -29.29 -17.70 -13.58
CA ALA A 704 -30.68 -18.12 -13.72
C ALA A 704 -30.88 -19.12 -14.88
N LYS A 705 -30.18 -18.91 -16.01
CA LYS A 705 -30.16 -19.81 -17.19
C LYS A 705 -29.58 -21.21 -16.95
N LYS A 706 -28.92 -21.46 -15.80
CA LYS A 706 -28.44 -22.80 -15.40
C LYS A 706 -29.50 -23.59 -14.61
N THR A 707 -30.67 -23.01 -14.45
CA THR A 707 -31.86 -23.47 -13.73
C THR A 707 -33.10 -23.12 -14.57
N GLU A 708 -34.30 -23.45 -14.11
CA GLU A 708 -35.54 -23.08 -14.80
C GLU A 708 -35.89 -21.61 -14.48
N PHE A 709 -36.25 -20.82 -15.50
CA PHE A 709 -36.56 -19.39 -15.30
C PHE A 709 -37.88 -19.17 -14.56
N GLU A 710 -38.76 -20.15 -14.64
CA GLU A 710 -40.04 -20.28 -13.95
C GLU A 710 -39.87 -20.15 -12.42
N GLU A 711 -38.72 -20.55 -11.87
CA GLU A 711 -38.39 -20.42 -10.45
C GLU A 711 -38.05 -18.98 -10.00
N TYR A 712 -37.93 -18.02 -10.92
CA TYR A 712 -37.48 -16.66 -10.65
C TYR A 712 -38.55 -15.62 -10.95
N VAL A 713 -38.75 -14.69 -10.02
CA VAL A 713 -39.42 -13.42 -10.28
C VAL A 713 -38.41 -12.51 -10.97
N VAL A 714 -38.71 -12.10 -12.21
CA VAL A 714 -37.86 -11.16 -12.96
C VAL A 714 -38.33 -9.73 -12.70
N LEU A 715 -37.41 -8.87 -12.25
CA LEU A 715 -37.66 -7.47 -11.92
C LEU A 715 -36.89 -6.55 -12.87
N GLN A 716 -37.49 -5.42 -13.24
CA GLN A 716 -36.85 -4.31 -13.95
C GLN A 716 -36.82 -3.08 -13.03
N GLN A 717 -35.62 -2.53 -12.79
CA GLN A 717 -35.41 -1.41 -11.87
C GLN A 717 -35.55 -0.02 -12.49
N THR A 718 -35.44 0.09 -13.80
CA THR A 718 -35.53 1.35 -14.56
C THR A 718 -36.07 1.03 -15.95
N SER A 719 -37.09 1.77 -16.38
CA SER A 719 -37.79 1.53 -17.64
C SER A 719 -36.89 1.82 -18.85
N PHE A 720 -37.22 1.27 -20.02
CA PHE A 720 -36.47 1.61 -21.23
C PHE A 720 -36.64 3.08 -21.61
N ASP A 721 -37.78 3.70 -21.30
CA ASP A 721 -38.00 5.14 -21.53
C ASP A 721 -37.11 5.99 -20.60
N GLU A 722 -37.00 5.62 -19.33
CA GLU A 722 -36.12 6.27 -18.35
C GLU A 722 -34.65 6.16 -18.75
N LEU A 723 -34.19 4.95 -19.10
CA LEU A 723 -32.82 4.72 -19.58
C LEU A 723 -32.54 5.46 -20.89
N SER A 724 -33.48 5.45 -21.84
CA SER A 724 -33.34 6.17 -23.12
C SER A 724 -33.24 7.67 -22.89
N ALA A 725 -34.10 8.23 -22.04
CA ALA A 725 -34.09 9.65 -21.70
C ALA A 725 -32.80 10.08 -20.97
N ILE A 726 -32.18 9.20 -20.17
CA ILE A 726 -30.83 9.46 -19.61
C ILE A 726 -29.77 9.40 -20.72
N PHE A 727 -29.82 8.35 -21.56
CA PHE A 727 -28.84 8.07 -22.60
C PHE A 727 -28.77 9.13 -23.71
N ASP A 728 -29.90 9.69 -24.13
CA ASP A 728 -29.97 10.74 -25.17
C ASP A 728 -29.78 12.17 -24.60
N ARG A 729 -29.98 12.37 -23.30
CA ARG A 729 -29.55 13.61 -22.60
C ARG A 729 -28.05 13.68 -22.38
N LEU A 730 -27.33 12.55 -22.39
CA LEU A 730 -25.88 12.51 -22.20
C LEU A 730 -25.16 13.15 -23.40
N GLN A 731 -24.72 14.39 -23.22
CA GLN A 731 -24.03 15.20 -24.24
C GLN A 731 -22.66 15.66 -23.76
N LEU A 732 -21.74 15.83 -24.72
CA LEU A 732 -20.47 16.51 -24.50
C LEU A 732 -20.69 18.03 -24.58
N HIS A 733 -20.08 18.77 -23.66
CA HIS A 733 -20.07 20.23 -23.65
C HIS A 733 -18.62 20.71 -23.78
N PRO A 734 -18.11 20.94 -25.02
CA PRO A 734 -16.73 21.37 -25.24
C PRO A 734 -16.39 22.64 -24.45
N ALA A 735 -15.31 22.57 -23.67
CA ALA A 735 -14.76 23.69 -22.92
C ALA A 735 -13.37 24.07 -23.47
N LYS A 736 -12.94 25.32 -23.28
CA LYS A 736 -11.59 25.77 -23.66
C LYS A 736 -10.48 25.16 -22.81
N THR A 737 -10.84 24.53 -21.70
CA THR A 737 -9.96 23.83 -20.77
C THR A 737 -10.82 22.75 -20.11
N ASP A 738 -10.28 21.54 -19.95
CA ASP A 738 -11.00 20.47 -19.26
C ASP A 738 -11.18 20.80 -17.79
N LEU A 739 -12.43 20.74 -17.32
CA LEU A 739 -12.77 20.92 -15.91
C LEU A 739 -12.62 19.57 -15.20
N LEU A 740 -11.49 19.41 -14.49
CA LEU A 740 -11.21 18.25 -13.63
C LEU A 740 -12.09 18.24 -12.37
N CYS A 741 -12.48 19.44 -11.92
CA CYS A 741 -13.67 19.78 -11.15
C CYS A 741 -13.90 21.30 -11.29
#